data_AF-A0A517YLZ1-F1
#
_entry.id   AF-A0A517YLZ1-F1
#
_cell.length_a   1.000
_cell.length_b   1.000
_cell.length_c   1.000
_cell.angle_alpha   90.00
_cell.angle_beta   90.00
_cell.angle_gamma   90.00
#
_symmetry.space_group_name_H-M   'P 1'
#
loop_
_entity.id
_entity.type
_entity.pdbx_description
1 polymer ?
#
loop_
_entity_poly.entity_id
_entity_poly.type
_entity_poly.pdbx_seq_one_letter_code
_entity_poly.pdbx_strand_id
1 'polypeptide(L)'
;MLELLGNSTPLCDRVSRRAMLQVGALAPLGLSLPSLLLPQAAAAAHGPGFGKAKRCLLMFMWGGPAHQDLWDMKPNAPSTIRGEFSPRSTNVPGLQISELMPNLAQQMDKVALIRSVTHTDNNHSTGAHWMLTGHKHRLAAENFGASPSDHPHLGSVLNKLLPSQASMPPFVSLPDRIATTAGAIVPGQNGGMLGSKYDPFTIDQHPDLPNFKIDAVALRKGIDPVRVAGRQHLRQLMGEAAAGLDASRRVHAMNEYYQQAADLVNSTKAREAFDLAREPQPLRERYGKGTFGQSLLLARRMLEAGVRLVTVYWHRDMPGVDTTWDTHGQNFKQLKERLVPQIDQPVATLLSDLHDRGLLDDTLIVWSSEFGRTPKINGNAGRDHWGPCNTVWLAGGGVPGGQVYGASDKHAAYPADNPVGPADVTATIFHLLGVDPHGVVHDREQRPHTIAHGRPVDDILRGEAQPNDNDSVQPAEQLVSQPNSAILADAPLAYWPLQERSGKSARDLVGSSATNSSVELPSGRTPAAYLGDVATGDQRVKADVRDWADNYTVEFCFLNSLAVDRLPVTGYMFSREGAAAGADRDRGEHLGIGGTFNPQQSLQGKLIVFNGDDSPRGLLVGKTKLEVDRWYHVALVREGEHVSVYLNGNFAQPELSGSLAKQFTTRTLYAATRSDALFALQGRLRDLAIFNKPLSRERLAAHFAASQVKG
;
A
#
# COMPACT_ATOMS: atom_id res chain seq x y z
N MET A 1 -35.08 33.07 1.79
CA MET A 1 -34.41 33.45 3.05
C MET A 1 -35.35 34.38 3.78
N LEU A 2 -35.92 33.98 4.92
CA LEU A 2 -36.84 34.79 5.70
C LEU A 2 -36.01 35.66 6.67
N GLU A 3 -36.01 36.98 6.47
CA GLU A 3 -35.34 37.92 7.37
C GLU A 3 -36.32 38.42 8.43
N LEU A 4 -36.04 38.10 9.70
CA LEU A 4 -36.74 38.64 10.87
C LEU A 4 -35.88 39.75 11.49
N LEU A 5 -36.31 41.00 11.33
CA LEU A 5 -35.65 42.19 11.86
C LEU A 5 -35.96 42.36 13.35
N GLY A 6 -34.92 42.43 14.19
CA GLY A 6 -34.99 42.64 15.64
C GLY A 6 -33.58 42.71 16.25
N ASN A 7 -33.43 43.20 17.49
CA ASN A 7 -32.10 43.38 18.10
C ASN A 7 -31.52 42.06 18.63
N SER A 8 -30.25 41.80 18.32
CA SER A 8 -29.51 40.61 18.76
C SER A 8 -28.79 40.86 20.08
N THR A 9 -29.25 40.25 21.17
CA THR A 9 -28.47 40.11 22.41
C THR A 9 -27.61 38.84 22.34
N PRO A 10 -26.27 38.93 22.43
CA PRO A 10 -25.39 37.76 22.50
C PRO A 10 -25.48 37.09 23.88
N LEU A 11 -25.41 35.74 23.90
CA LEU A 11 -25.23 34.96 25.13
C LEU A 11 -23.72 34.84 25.46
N CYS A 12 -23.39 34.33 26.65
CA CYS A 12 -22.01 34.24 27.17
C CYS A 12 -21.05 33.40 26.31
N ASP A 13 -21.58 32.58 25.39
CA ASP A 13 -20.88 31.75 24.42
C ASP A 13 -20.72 32.42 23.04
N ARG A 14 -21.09 33.70 22.91
CA ARG A 14 -21.13 34.49 21.67
C ARG A 14 -22.10 33.95 20.61
N VAL A 15 -22.93 32.96 20.93
CA VAL A 15 -23.99 32.49 20.04
C VAL A 15 -25.23 33.37 20.26
N SER A 16 -25.71 34.02 19.20
CA SER A 16 -26.93 34.81 19.30
C SER A 16 -28.15 33.89 19.39
N ARG A 17 -29.14 34.29 20.20
CA ARG A 17 -30.46 33.60 20.26
C ARG A 17 -31.08 33.39 18.87
N ARG A 18 -30.79 34.32 17.94
CA ARG A 18 -31.18 34.25 16.53
C ARG A 18 -30.51 33.11 15.77
N ALA A 19 -29.20 32.91 15.94
CA ALA A 19 -28.49 31.80 15.32
C ALA A 19 -29.06 30.44 15.78
N MET A 20 -29.40 30.34 17.07
CA MET A 20 -30.02 29.14 17.64
C MET A 20 -31.41 28.86 17.03
N LEU A 21 -32.23 29.90 16.85
CA LEU A 21 -33.56 29.78 16.23
C LEU A 21 -33.49 29.51 14.71
N GLN A 22 -32.49 30.06 14.01
CA GLN A 22 -32.23 29.78 12.60
C GLN A 22 -31.78 28.32 12.37
N VAL A 23 -30.92 27.78 13.25
CA VAL A 23 -30.54 26.36 13.25
C VAL A 23 -31.75 25.48 13.61
N GLY A 24 -32.56 25.89 14.59
CA GLY A 24 -33.80 25.19 14.96
C GLY A 24 -34.85 25.15 13.85
N ALA A 25 -34.90 26.18 12.98
CA ALA A 25 -35.78 26.23 11.82
C ALA A 25 -35.40 25.22 10.70
N LEU A 26 -34.22 24.60 10.76
CA LEU A 26 -33.79 23.51 9.86
C LEU A 26 -34.19 22.12 10.37
N ALA A 27 -34.64 21.99 11.62
CA ALA A 27 -35.05 20.71 12.20
C ALA A 27 -36.24 20.03 11.46
N PRO A 28 -37.26 20.76 10.95
CA PRO A 28 -38.31 20.16 10.12
C PRO A 28 -37.79 19.59 8.78
N LEU A 29 -36.59 20.00 8.35
CA LEU A 29 -35.91 19.48 7.15
C LEU A 29 -34.99 18.28 7.46
N GLY A 30 -35.04 17.75 8.69
CA GLY A 30 -34.23 16.59 9.10
C GLY A 30 -32.76 16.90 9.39
N LEU A 31 -32.37 18.18 9.39
CA LEU A 31 -31.00 18.62 9.66
C LEU A 31 -30.87 19.00 11.14
N SER A 32 -30.54 18.02 11.98
CA SER A 32 -30.19 18.29 13.37
C SER A 32 -28.76 18.82 13.50
N LEU A 33 -28.50 19.66 14.50
CA LEU A 33 -27.15 20.17 14.78
C LEU A 33 -26.12 19.02 14.98
N PRO A 34 -26.43 17.92 15.69
CA PRO A 34 -25.56 16.73 15.70
C PRO A 34 -25.32 16.12 14.31
N SER A 35 -26.33 16.06 13.44
CA SER A 35 -26.18 15.54 12.07
C SER A 35 -25.24 16.39 11.21
N LEU A 36 -25.12 17.68 11.51
CA LEU A 36 -24.20 18.60 10.82
C LEU A 36 -22.80 18.61 11.43
N LEU A 37 -22.69 18.47 12.76
CA LEU A 37 -21.42 18.55 13.50
C LEU A 37 -20.66 17.22 13.58
N LEU A 38 -21.33 16.07 13.62
CA LEU A 38 -20.67 14.76 13.72
C LEU A 38 -19.79 14.42 12.51
N PRO A 39 -20.21 14.66 11.25
CA PRO A 39 -19.33 14.44 10.09
C PRO A 39 -18.12 15.38 10.09
N GLN A 40 -18.27 16.63 10.58
CA GLN A 40 -17.18 17.60 10.67
C GLN A 40 -16.16 17.22 11.76
N ALA A 41 -16.64 16.75 12.91
CA ALA A 41 -15.78 16.26 14.00
C ALA A 41 -15.03 14.98 13.60
N ALA A 42 -15.69 14.05 12.89
CA ALA A 42 -15.05 12.86 12.37
C ALA A 42 -13.97 13.17 11.31
N ALA A 43 -14.25 14.11 10.39
CA ALA A 43 -13.27 14.57 9.41
C ALA A 43 -12.08 15.30 10.07
N ALA A 44 -12.32 16.12 11.10
CA ALA A 44 -11.25 16.80 11.84
C ALA A 44 -10.37 15.82 12.63
N ALA A 45 -10.92 14.70 13.11
CA ALA A 45 -10.17 13.68 13.85
C ALA A 45 -9.29 12.79 12.96
N HIS A 46 -9.70 12.54 11.71
CA HIS A 46 -9.01 11.59 10.83
C HIS A 46 -8.13 12.26 9.76
N GLY A 47 -8.30 13.56 9.48
CA GLY A 47 -7.47 14.30 8.53
C GLY A 47 -8.14 14.58 7.18
N PRO A 48 -7.40 15.13 6.21
CA PRO A 48 -7.95 15.60 4.94
C PRO A 48 -8.59 14.45 4.14
N GLY A 49 -9.70 14.72 3.47
CA GLY A 49 -10.35 13.75 2.58
C GLY A 49 -11.17 12.64 3.26
N PHE A 50 -11.12 12.49 4.58
CA PHE A 50 -11.83 11.39 5.27
C PHE A 50 -13.34 11.42 5.00
N GLY A 51 -13.90 10.31 4.53
CA GLY A 51 -15.34 10.15 4.27
C GLY A 51 -15.91 11.02 3.16
N LYS A 52 -15.07 11.64 2.32
CA LYS A 52 -15.53 12.45 1.18
C LYS A 52 -16.10 11.60 0.05
N ALA A 53 -15.55 10.41 -0.19
CA ALA A 53 -16.09 9.47 -1.14
C ALA A 53 -17.26 8.71 -0.51
N LYS A 54 -18.42 8.77 -1.18
CA LYS A 54 -19.56 7.91 -0.85
C LYS A 54 -19.53 6.62 -1.65
N ARG A 55 -18.84 6.60 -2.79
CA ARG A 55 -18.82 5.49 -3.75
C ARG A 55 -17.43 5.32 -4.33
N CYS A 56 -17.12 4.12 -4.82
CA CYS A 56 -15.84 3.82 -5.45
C CYS A 56 -16.01 3.00 -6.73
N LEU A 57 -15.34 3.41 -7.81
CA LEU A 57 -15.10 2.59 -8.98
C LEU A 57 -13.63 2.17 -8.99
N LEU A 58 -13.37 0.87 -8.88
CA LEU A 58 -12.04 0.30 -9.05
C LEU A 58 -11.92 -0.29 -10.45
N MET A 59 -11.11 0.32 -11.30
CA MET A 59 -10.71 -0.22 -12.59
C MET A 59 -9.41 -1.00 -12.40
N PHE A 60 -9.47 -2.32 -12.53
CA PHE A 60 -8.32 -3.19 -12.31
C PHE A 60 -7.82 -3.79 -13.63
N MET A 61 -6.72 -3.24 -14.12
CA MET A 61 -6.12 -3.57 -15.42
C MET A 61 -5.24 -4.81 -15.31
N TRP A 62 -5.90 -5.96 -15.29
CA TRP A 62 -5.23 -7.25 -15.25
C TRP A 62 -4.24 -7.42 -16.41
N GLY A 63 -3.05 -7.89 -16.07
CA GLY A 63 -1.91 -8.02 -16.96
C GLY A 63 -0.84 -6.96 -16.73
N GLY A 64 -0.94 -6.07 -15.74
CA GLY A 64 0.14 -5.12 -15.40
C GLY A 64 0.56 -4.18 -16.55
N PRO A 65 -0.17 -3.06 -16.80
CA PRO A 65 0.13 -2.13 -17.87
C PRO A 65 1.56 -1.58 -17.79
N ALA A 66 2.19 -1.39 -18.96
CA ALA A 66 3.49 -0.73 -19.05
C ALA A 66 3.37 0.77 -18.75
N HIS A 67 3.46 1.13 -17.47
CA HIS A 67 3.25 2.51 -17.00
C HIS A 67 4.19 3.53 -17.68
N GLN A 68 5.40 3.11 -18.05
CA GLN A 68 6.38 3.91 -18.78
C GLN A 68 6.02 4.19 -20.25
N ASP A 69 5.08 3.43 -20.81
CA ASP A 69 4.56 3.64 -22.17
C ASP A 69 3.20 4.37 -22.14
N LEU A 70 2.65 4.65 -20.95
CA LEU A 70 1.33 5.24 -20.71
C LEU A 70 1.39 6.55 -19.92
N TRP A 71 1.82 6.48 -18.65
CA TRP A 71 1.64 7.52 -17.64
C TRP A 71 2.94 8.23 -17.25
N ASP A 72 4.07 7.51 -17.31
CA ASP A 72 5.36 7.94 -16.76
C ASP A 72 6.49 7.76 -17.79
N MET A 73 6.31 8.45 -18.92
CA MET A 73 7.21 8.32 -20.07
C MET A 73 8.61 8.86 -19.77
N LYS A 74 9.63 8.18 -20.30
CA LYS A 74 11.04 8.57 -20.17
C LYS A 74 11.65 8.90 -21.54
N PRO A 75 11.23 10.00 -22.21
CA PRO A 75 11.65 10.31 -23.58
C PRO A 75 13.17 10.45 -23.74
N ASN A 76 13.88 10.80 -22.66
CA ASN A 76 15.33 10.95 -22.62
C ASN A 76 16.09 9.66 -22.27
N ALA A 77 15.40 8.56 -21.94
CA ALA A 77 16.05 7.28 -21.69
C ALA A 77 16.55 6.65 -23.01
N PRO A 78 17.52 5.70 -22.96
CA PRO A 78 17.95 4.97 -24.15
C PRO A 78 16.78 4.36 -24.92
N SER A 79 16.93 4.18 -26.24
CA SER A 79 15.88 3.59 -27.10
C SER A 79 15.42 2.21 -26.65
N THR A 80 16.30 1.45 -25.99
CA THR A 80 16.01 0.14 -25.38
C THR A 80 15.12 0.21 -24.13
N ILE A 81 14.84 1.41 -23.61
CA ILE A 81 14.02 1.67 -22.43
C ILE A 81 12.79 2.53 -22.77
N ARG A 82 12.99 3.68 -23.43
CA ARG A 82 11.92 4.67 -23.65
C ARG A 82 10.79 4.20 -24.57
N GLY A 83 11.02 3.18 -25.40
CA GLY A 83 10.03 2.67 -26.35
C GLY A 83 9.84 3.53 -27.60
N GLU A 84 8.78 3.24 -28.34
CA GLU A 84 8.46 3.86 -29.63
C GLU A 84 7.54 5.09 -29.54
N PHE A 85 6.86 5.27 -28.41
CA PHE A 85 5.85 6.32 -28.24
C PHE A 85 6.45 7.65 -27.77
N SER A 86 5.80 8.73 -28.17
CA SER A 86 6.15 10.09 -27.78
C SER A 86 5.24 10.63 -26.67
N PRO A 87 5.75 11.51 -25.80
CA PRO A 87 4.90 12.22 -24.85
C PRO A 87 4.01 13.25 -25.55
N ARG A 88 2.80 13.44 -25.00
CA ARG A 88 1.86 14.51 -25.34
C ARG A 88 1.54 15.33 -24.10
N SER A 89 1.51 16.64 -24.26
CA SER A 89 1.03 17.58 -23.24
C SER A 89 -0.45 17.37 -22.93
N THR A 90 -0.79 17.51 -21.65
CA THR A 90 -2.16 17.39 -21.14
C THR A 90 -2.77 18.77 -20.93
N ASN A 91 -4.02 18.83 -20.46
CA ASN A 91 -4.64 20.08 -20.02
C ASN A 91 -4.09 20.63 -18.70
N VAL A 92 -3.15 19.92 -18.07
CA VAL A 92 -2.39 20.36 -16.89
C VAL A 92 -0.99 20.78 -17.34
N PRO A 93 -0.59 22.06 -17.16
CA PRO A 93 0.75 22.52 -17.53
C PRO A 93 1.84 21.67 -16.88
N GLY A 94 2.87 21.31 -17.67
CA GLY A 94 3.99 20.47 -17.22
C GLY A 94 3.68 18.97 -17.16
N LEU A 95 2.41 18.54 -17.21
CA LEU A 95 2.08 17.12 -17.19
C LEU A 95 1.95 16.56 -18.61
N GLN A 96 2.71 15.50 -18.87
CA GLN A 96 2.68 14.75 -20.14
C GLN A 96 2.37 13.26 -19.91
N ILE A 97 1.60 12.69 -20.85
CA ILE A 97 1.29 11.25 -20.93
C ILE A 97 1.49 10.75 -22.36
N SER A 98 1.31 9.46 -22.60
CA SER A 98 1.46 8.84 -23.93
C SER A 98 0.62 9.49 -25.00
N GLU A 99 1.21 9.68 -26.19
CA GLU A 99 0.49 10.14 -27.36
C GLU A 99 -0.65 9.20 -27.81
N LEU A 100 -0.71 7.99 -27.28
CA LEU A 100 -1.83 7.08 -27.53
C LEU A 100 -3.11 7.48 -26.80
N MET A 101 -3.05 8.41 -25.84
CA MET A 101 -4.16 8.79 -24.97
C MET A 101 -4.62 10.26 -25.15
N PRO A 102 -5.00 10.70 -26.37
CA PRO A 102 -5.36 12.09 -26.63
C PRO A 102 -6.66 12.55 -25.94
N ASN A 103 -7.61 11.66 -25.67
CA ASN A 103 -8.85 12.02 -24.98
C ASN A 103 -8.61 12.15 -23.47
N LEU A 104 -7.87 11.21 -22.87
CA LEU A 104 -7.49 11.28 -21.46
C LEU A 104 -6.57 12.46 -21.15
N ALA A 105 -5.72 12.86 -22.09
CA ALA A 105 -4.89 14.06 -21.94
C ALA A 105 -5.72 15.33 -21.66
N GLN A 106 -6.99 15.37 -22.06
CA GLN A 106 -7.91 16.48 -21.82
C GLN A 106 -8.66 16.38 -20.48
N GLN A 107 -8.43 15.33 -19.71
CA GLN A 107 -9.10 15.06 -18.43
C GLN A 107 -8.11 14.96 -17.26
N MET A 108 -6.83 15.25 -17.47
CA MET A 108 -5.80 15.06 -16.44
C MET A 108 -5.92 16.06 -15.29
N ASP A 109 -6.62 17.18 -15.49
CA ASP A 109 -7.04 18.11 -14.43
C ASP A 109 -7.90 17.45 -13.34
N LYS A 110 -8.50 16.29 -13.64
CA LYS A 110 -9.35 15.52 -12.70
C LYS A 110 -8.60 14.35 -12.05
N VAL A 111 -7.39 14.04 -12.51
CA VAL A 111 -6.63 12.84 -12.15
C VAL A 111 -5.42 13.21 -11.30
N ALA A 112 -5.20 12.45 -10.23
CA ALA A 112 -3.98 12.46 -9.43
C ALA A 112 -3.18 11.18 -9.70
N LEU A 113 -1.98 11.32 -10.28
CA LEU A 113 -1.09 10.19 -10.57
C LEU A 113 -0.22 9.86 -9.36
N ILE A 114 -0.03 8.59 -9.05
CA ILE A 114 0.95 8.07 -8.09
C ILE A 114 1.98 7.28 -8.89
N ARG A 115 3.13 7.88 -9.21
CA ARG A 115 4.16 7.28 -10.09
C ARG A 115 5.15 6.37 -9.37
N SER A 116 4.99 6.20 -8.07
CA SER A 116 5.95 5.57 -7.16
C SER A 116 5.39 4.34 -6.45
N VAL A 117 4.31 3.73 -6.97
CA VAL A 117 3.75 2.51 -6.37
C VAL A 117 4.73 1.36 -6.56
N THR A 118 5.02 0.63 -5.48
CA THR A 118 6.07 -0.40 -5.47
C THR A 118 5.74 -1.58 -4.57
N HIS A 119 6.13 -2.78 -5.00
CA HIS A 119 6.16 -3.99 -4.15
C HIS A 119 7.14 -5.02 -4.71
N THR A 120 7.36 -6.10 -3.96
CA THR A 120 8.38 -7.12 -4.27
C THR A 120 7.84 -8.33 -5.04
N ASP A 121 6.63 -8.25 -5.58
CA ASP A 121 5.94 -9.41 -6.18
C ASP A 121 5.79 -9.22 -7.69
N ASN A 122 6.30 -10.18 -8.46
CA ASN A 122 6.24 -10.19 -9.91
C ASN A 122 5.24 -11.22 -10.44
N ASN A 123 4.49 -11.90 -9.56
CA ASN A 123 3.47 -12.86 -9.98
C ASN A 123 2.11 -12.17 -10.06
N HIS A 124 1.40 -12.38 -11.15
CA HIS A 124 0.04 -11.94 -11.40
C HIS A 124 -0.91 -12.35 -10.28
N SER A 125 -0.95 -13.63 -9.90
CA SER A 125 -1.89 -14.11 -8.87
C SER A 125 -1.69 -13.43 -7.51
N THR A 126 -0.46 -13.36 -7.03
CA THR A 126 -0.17 -12.84 -5.68
C THR A 126 0.00 -11.31 -5.66
N GLY A 127 0.47 -10.72 -6.75
CA GLY A 127 0.47 -9.27 -6.96
C GLY A 127 -0.94 -8.69 -7.01
N ALA A 128 -1.87 -9.33 -7.75
CA ALA A 128 -3.26 -8.88 -7.77
C ALA A 128 -3.93 -9.02 -6.41
N HIS A 129 -3.73 -10.13 -5.70
CA HIS A 129 -4.22 -10.24 -4.32
C HIS A 129 -3.72 -9.08 -3.46
N TRP A 130 -2.45 -8.73 -3.55
CA TRP A 130 -1.90 -7.64 -2.75
C TRP A 130 -2.55 -6.29 -3.08
N MET A 131 -2.74 -5.98 -4.36
CA MET A 131 -3.35 -4.71 -4.78
C MET A 131 -4.86 -4.65 -4.53
N LEU A 132 -5.57 -5.78 -4.56
CA LEU A 132 -7.03 -5.86 -4.32
C LEU A 132 -7.40 -5.89 -2.83
N THR A 133 -6.48 -6.32 -1.96
CA THR A 133 -6.73 -6.52 -0.53
C THR A 133 -5.92 -5.59 0.37
N GLY A 134 -4.80 -5.06 -0.10
CA GLY A 134 -3.80 -4.35 0.71
C GLY A 134 -2.84 -5.27 1.47
N HIS A 135 -3.02 -6.60 1.38
CA HIS A 135 -2.27 -7.59 2.15
C HIS A 135 -1.43 -8.49 1.24
N LYS A 136 -0.14 -8.63 1.55
CA LYS A 136 0.75 -9.51 0.81
C LYS A 136 0.28 -10.96 0.95
N HIS A 137 0.16 -11.67 -0.16
CA HIS A 137 -0.20 -13.08 -0.12
C HIS A 137 0.94 -13.90 0.50
N ARG A 138 0.59 -14.96 1.25
CA ARG A 138 1.57 -15.84 1.92
C ARG A 138 2.44 -16.66 0.96
N LEU A 139 1.94 -16.86 -0.26
CA LEU A 139 2.67 -17.50 -1.36
C LEU A 139 3.28 -16.40 -2.25
N ALA A 140 4.37 -16.74 -2.94
CA ALA A 140 4.91 -15.97 -4.05
C ALA A 140 4.89 -16.89 -5.29
N ALA A 141 3.70 -17.09 -5.86
CA ALA A 141 3.45 -18.12 -6.86
C ALA A 141 2.34 -17.71 -7.85
N GLU A 142 2.22 -18.46 -8.93
CA GLU A 142 1.21 -18.29 -9.98
C GLU A 142 0.26 -19.47 -10.07
N ASN A 143 -0.85 -19.28 -10.80
CA ASN A 143 -1.72 -20.38 -11.27
C ASN A 143 -2.33 -21.25 -10.15
N PHE A 144 -2.64 -20.65 -9.00
CA PHE A 144 -3.40 -21.29 -7.94
C PHE A 144 -4.72 -20.55 -7.70
N GLY A 145 -5.71 -21.28 -7.19
CA GLY A 145 -7.05 -20.76 -6.92
C GLY A 145 -7.16 -20.03 -5.58
N ALA A 146 -8.09 -19.09 -5.51
CA ALA A 146 -8.46 -18.41 -4.26
C ALA A 146 -8.83 -19.39 -3.14
N SER A 147 -8.37 -19.08 -1.92
CA SER A 147 -8.64 -19.84 -0.70
C SER A 147 -9.63 -19.09 0.21
N PRO A 148 -10.49 -19.79 0.98
CA PRO A 148 -11.31 -19.18 2.02
C PRO A 148 -10.51 -18.52 3.16
N SER A 149 -9.21 -18.76 3.24
CA SER A 149 -8.30 -18.13 4.21
C SER A 149 -7.66 -16.83 3.73
N ASP A 150 -7.85 -16.46 2.46
CA ASP A 150 -7.23 -15.28 1.88
C ASP A 150 -7.80 -14.00 2.50
N HIS A 151 -7.04 -12.91 2.41
CA HIS A 151 -7.57 -11.61 2.80
C HIS A 151 -8.72 -11.22 1.86
N PRO A 152 -9.78 -10.60 2.40
CA PRO A 152 -10.92 -10.19 1.61
C PRO A 152 -10.55 -9.06 0.66
N HIS A 153 -11.22 -9.02 -0.50
CA HIS A 153 -11.23 -7.85 -1.36
C HIS A 153 -11.66 -6.61 -0.55
N LEU A 154 -11.09 -5.43 -0.84
CA LEU A 154 -11.45 -4.20 -0.12
C LEU A 154 -12.96 -3.90 -0.15
N GLY A 155 -13.61 -4.15 -1.29
CA GLY A 155 -15.07 -4.11 -1.46
C GLY A 155 -15.86 -5.07 -0.56
N SER A 156 -15.31 -6.24 -0.24
CA SER A 156 -15.92 -7.18 0.70
C SER A 156 -15.80 -6.72 2.15
N VAL A 157 -14.69 -6.07 2.50
CA VAL A 157 -14.56 -5.37 3.79
C VAL A 157 -15.60 -4.25 3.91
N LEU A 158 -15.76 -3.43 2.85
CA LEU A 158 -16.80 -2.40 2.82
C LEU A 158 -18.20 -2.98 2.94
N ASN A 159 -18.51 -4.08 2.24
CA ASN A 159 -19.80 -4.77 2.36
C ASN A 159 -20.10 -5.17 3.82
N LYS A 160 -19.07 -5.61 4.56
CA LYS A 160 -19.21 -5.97 5.97
C LYS A 160 -19.40 -4.77 6.89
N LEU A 161 -18.64 -3.70 6.69
CA LEU A 161 -18.61 -2.55 7.61
C LEU A 161 -19.71 -1.52 7.30
N LEU A 162 -20.06 -1.38 6.03
CA LEU A 162 -21.00 -0.39 5.50
C LEU A 162 -22.03 -1.09 4.61
N PRO A 163 -22.90 -1.96 5.16
CA PRO A 163 -23.90 -2.66 4.38
C PRO A 163 -24.83 -1.66 3.67
N SER A 164 -25.27 -2.04 2.46
CA SER A 164 -26.16 -1.19 1.65
C SER A 164 -27.50 -0.99 2.37
N GLN A 165 -27.93 0.27 2.50
CA GLN A 165 -29.28 0.63 2.94
C GLN A 165 -30.26 0.69 1.75
N ALA A 166 -29.76 0.63 0.52
CA ALA A 166 -30.54 0.66 -0.70
C ALA A 166 -30.85 -0.77 -1.16
N SER A 167 -31.91 -0.94 -1.96
CA SER A 167 -32.21 -2.20 -2.68
C SER A 167 -31.20 -2.48 -3.82
N MET A 168 -29.93 -2.16 -3.61
CA MET A 168 -28.78 -2.36 -4.48
C MET A 168 -27.70 -3.15 -3.71
N PRO A 169 -26.97 -4.06 -4.37
CA PRO A 169 -25.82 -4.73 -3.75
C PRO A 169 -24.75 -3.68 -3.36
N PRO A 170 -24.12 -3.80 -2.18
CA PRO A 170 -23.07 -2.87 -1.77
C PRO A 170 -21.79 -3.01 -2.60
N PHE A 171 -21.48 -4.22 -3.07
CA PHE A 171 -20.27 -4.51 -3.84
C PHE A 171 -20.62 -5.34 -5.09
N VAL A 172 -20.20 -4.85 -6.27
CA VAL A 172 -20.40 -5.50 -7.57
C VAL A 172 -19.06 -5.66 -8.29
N SER A 173 -18.89 -6.76 -9.03
CA SER A 173 -17.77 -6.95 -9.96
C SER A 173 -18.25 -7.28 -11.37
N LEU A 174 -17.56 -6.78 -12.39
CA LEU A 174 -17.88 -6.98 -13.82
C LEU A 174 -16.64 -6.79 -14.71
N PRO A 175 -16.67 -7.20 -15.99
CA PRO A 175 -17.68 -8.08 -16.62
C PRO A 175 -17.40 -9.57 -16.40
N ASP A 176 -16.22 -9.90 -15.87
CA ASP A 176 -15.77 -11.26 -15.58
C ASP A 176 -14.94 -11.26 -14.28
N ARG A 177 -14.73 -12.44 -13.68
CA ARG A 177 -13.69 -12.62 -12.67
C ARG A 177 -12.34 -12.84 -13.34
N ILE A 178 -11.28 -12.33 -12.74
CA ILE A 178 -9.92 -12.61 -13.20
C ILE A 178 -9.62 -14.11 -12.98
N ALA A 179 -9.26 -14.77 -14.06
CA ALA A 179 -8.73 -16.12 -14.06
C ALA A 179 -7.39 -16.16 -14.80
N THR A 180 -6.49 -17.02 -14.33
CA THR A 180 -5.27 -17.34 -15.07
C THR A 180 -5.61 -18.10 -16.35
N THR A 181 -4.68 -18.18 -17.29
CA THR A 181 -4.85 -18.97 -18.53
C THR A 181 -5.07 -20.46 -18.25
N ALA A 182 -4.64 -20.96 -17.08
CA ALA A 182 -4.92 -22.30 -16.58
C ALA A 182 -6.33 -22.47 -15.97
N GLY A 183 -7.15 -21.41 -15.96
CA GLY A 183 -8.52 -21.42 -15.43
C GLY A 183 -8.61 -21.24 -13.91
N ALA A 184 -7.50 -21.02 -13.21
CA ALA A 184 -7.51 -20.78 -11.77
C ALA A 184 -8.03 -19.36 -11.48
N ILE A 185 -9.02 -19.24 -10.59
CA ILE A 185 -9.51 -17.92 -10.16
C ILE A 185 -8.49 -17.27 -9.24
N VAL A 186 -8.06 -16.07 -9.61
CA VAL A 186 -7.03 -15.31 -8.89
C VAL A 186 -7.51 -14.93 -7.47
N PRO A 187 -6.67 -15.07 -6.44
CA PRO A 187 -7.02 -14.71 -5.06
C PRO A 187 -7.30 -13.21 -4.88
N GLY A 188 -8.00 -12.86 -3.79
CA GLY A 188 -8.27 -11.46 -3.42
C GLY A 188 -9.48 -10.81 -4.11
N GLN A 189 -10.27 -11.57 -4.87
CA GLN A 189 -11.48 -11.08 -5.57
C GLN A 189 -12.80 -11.32 -4.80
N ASN A 190 -12.75 -11.93 -3.61
CA ASN A 190 -13.92 -12.39 -2.87
C ASN A 190 -13.82 -12.03 -1.37
N GLY A 191 -14.79 -12.48 -0.58
CA GLY A 191 -14.86 -12.24 0.85
C GLY A 191 -13.84 -13.00 1.68
N GLY A 192 -13.08 -13.94 1.10
CA GLY A 192 -12.00 -14.67 1.75
C GLY A 192 -12.35 -15.14 3.17
N MET A 193 -11.51 -14.78 4.13
CA MET A 193 -11.69 -15.09 5.56
C MET A 193 -12.97 -14.49 6.19
N LEU A 194 -13.60 -13.48 5.58
CA LEU A 194 -14.90 -12.95 6.04
C LEU A 194 -16.07 -13.88 5.66
N GLY A 195 -15.86 -14.74 4.65
CA GLY A 195 -16.84 -15.67 4.15
C GLY A 195 -17.66 -15.13 2.98
N SER A 196 -18.31 -16.06 2.30
CA SER A 196 -18.93 -15.82 1.01
C SER A 196 -20.11 -14.84 1.06
N LYS A 197 -20.72 -14.63 2.24
CA LYS A 197 -21.76 -13.61 2.48
C LYS A 197 -21.33 -12.22 2.01
N TYR A 198 -20.03 -11.94 2.05
CA TYR A 198 -19.47 -10.65 1.68
C TYR A 198 -18.84 -10.63 0.29
N ASP A 199 -19.00 -11.71 -0.50
CA ASP A 199 -18.56 -11.76 -1.90
C ASP A 199 -19.24 -10.66 -2.74
N PRO A 200 -18.61 -10.21 -3.83
CA PRO A 200 -19.27 -9.31 -4.77
C PRO A 200 -20.47 -9.98 -5.43
N PHE A 201 -21.49 -9.19 -5.73
CA PHE A 201 -22.45 -9.55 -6.77
C PHE A 201 -21.74 -9.53 -8.12
N THR A 202 -21.43 -10.70 -8.66
CA THR A 202 -20.66 -10.82 -9.91
C THR A 202 -21.59 -10.79 -11.10
N ILE A 203 -21.34 -9.86 -12.02
CA ILE A 203 -21.87 -9.89 -13.38
C ILE A 203 -20.80 -10.58 -14.23
N ASP A 204 -21.12 -11.76 -14.75
CA ASP A 204 -20.23 -12.62 -15.55
C ASP A 204 -20.72 -12.68 -17.01
N GLN A 205 -20.95 -11.49 -17.57
CA GLN A 205 -21.50 -11.29 -18.91
C GLN A 205 -20.99 -9.97 -19.49
N HIS A 206 -20.69 -9.97 -20.79
CA HIS A 206 -20.15 -8.82 -21.51
C HIS A 206 -21.24 -7.80 -21.88
N PRO A 207 -21.19 -6.54 -21.38
CA PRO A 207 -22.29 -5.57 -21.53
C PRO A 207 -22.51 -5.00 -22.94
N ASP A 208 -21.60 -5.26 -23.87
CA ASP A 208 -21.69 -4.87 -25.28
C ASP A 208 -22.55 -5.83 -26.13
N LEU A 209 -22.89 -7.01 -25.61
CA LEU A 209 -23.66 -8.00 -26.35
C LEU A 209 -25.09 -7.48 -26.65
N PRO A 210 -25.65 -7.74 -27.86
CA PRO A 210 -26.94 -7.17 -28.30
C PRO A 210 -28.14 -7.44 -27.41
N ASN A 211 -28.10 -8.52 -26.61
CA ASN A 211 -29.16 -8.94 -25.71
C ASN A 211 -28.72 -8.94 -24.24
N PHE A 212 -27.71 -8.15 -23.89
CA PHE A 212 -27.22 -8.07 -22.52
C PHE A 212 -28.37 -7.81 -21.54
N LYS A 213 -28.60 -8.79 -20.67
CA LYS A 213 -29.58 -8.75 -19.58
C LYS A 213 -29.02 -9.57 -18.44
N ILE A 214 -29.05 -9.01 -17.25
CA ILE A 214 -28.56 -9.72 -16.07
C ILE A 214 -29.65 -10.70 -15.64
N ASP A 215 -29.38 -12.00 -15.83
CA ASP A 215 -30.33 -13.07 -15.51
C ASP A 215 -30.79 -13.05 -14.05
N ALA A 216 -29.91 -12.62 -13.13
CA ALA A 216 -30.21 -12.47 -11.71
C ALA A 216 -31.20 -11.33 -11.40
N VAL A 217 -31.48 -10.44 -12.35
CA VAL A 217 -32.38 -9.27 -12.21
C VAL A 217 -33.64 -9.42 -13.09
N ALA A 218 -33.66 -10.42 -13.98
CA ALA A 218 -34.76 -10.66 -14.92
C ALA A 218 -35.83 -11.61 -14.35
N LEU A 219 -37.06 -11.12 -14.15
CA LEU A 219 -38.22 -11.99 -13.97
C LEU A 219 -38.49 -12.74 -15.29
N ARG A 220 -38.50 -14.08 -15.27
CA ARG A 220 -38.97 -14.87 -16.44
C ARG A 220 -40.39 -14.43 -16.80
N LYS A 221 -40.63 -14.13 -18.09
CA LYS A 221 -41.97 -13.79 -18.61
C LYS A 221 -42.99 -14.87 -18.17
N GLY A 222 -44.07 -14.45 -17.53
CA GLY A 222 -45.17 -15.33 -17.07
C GLY A 222 -45.17 -15.68 -15.57
N ILE A 223 -44.24 -15.15 -14.77
CA ILE A 223 -44.29 -15.31 -13.30
C ILE A 223 -44.85 -14.02 -12.68
N ASP A 224 -46.06 -14.12 -12.12
CA ASP A 224 -46.73 -13.05 -11.37
C ASP A 224 -45.94 -12.68 -10.09
N PRO A 225 -45.69 -11.38 -9.78
CA PRO A 225 -45.11 -10.93 -8.52
C PRO A 225 -45.76 -11.54 -7.27
N VAL A 226 -47.09 -11.76 -7.28
CA VAL A 226 -47.83 -12.43 -6.20
C VAL A 226 -47.38 -13.88 -6.02
N ARG A 227 -47.04 -14.56 -7.13
CA ARG A 227 -46.55 -15.94 -7.12
C ARG A 227 -45.11 -16.03 -6.63
N VAL A 228 -44.28 -15.01 -6.88
CA VAL A 228 -42.92 -14.89 -6.30
C VAL A 228 -43.03 -14.67 -4.79
N ALA A 229 -43.86 -13.72 -4.35
CA ALA A 229 -44.11 -13.45 -2.93
C ALA A 229 -44.66 -14.68 -2.19
N GLY A 230 -45.60 -15.42 -2.79
CA GLY A 230 -46.13 -16.66 -2.22
C GLY A 230 -45.08 -17.77 -2.08
N ARG A 231 -44.15 -17.90 -3.03
CA ARG A 231 -43.01 -18.85 -2.91
C ARG A 231 -41.99 -18.41 -1.87
N GLN A 232 -41.76 -17.11 -1.73
CA GLN A 232 -40.89 -16.56 -0.67
C GLN A 232 -41.48 -16.84 0.71
N HIS A 233 -42.78 -16.60 0.89
CA HIS A 233 -43.48 -16.87 2.16
C HIS A 233 -43.45 -18.37 2.50
N LEU A 234 -43.76 -19.26 1.55
CA LEU A 234 -43.70 -20.71 1.77
C LEU A 234 -42.28 -21.18 2.10
N ARG A 235 -41.26 -20.61 1.44
CA ARG A 235 -39.85 -20.93 1.75
C ARG A 235 -39.42 -20.41 3.11
N GLN A 236 -39.88 -19.23 3.52
CA GLN A 236 -39.61 -18.69 4.85
C GLN A 236 -40.19 -19.62 5.92
N LEU A 237 -41.44 -20.08 5.75
CA LEU A 237 -42.06 -21.07 6.63
C LEU A 237 -41.28 -22.40 6.66
N MET A 238 -40.78 -22.88 5.50
CA MET A 238 -39.93 -24.08 5.45
C MET A 238 -38.55 -23.86 6.10
N GLY A 239 -37.98 -22.65 5.98
CA GLY A 239 -36.72 -22.27 6.61
C GLY A 239 -36.83 -22.15 8.12
N GLU A 240 -37.93 -21.57 8.61
CA GLU A 240 -38.28 -21.49 10.03
C GLU A 240 -38.53 -22.89 10.62
N ALA A 241 -39.20 -23.78 9.88
CA ALA A 241 -39.37 -25.18 10.26
C ALA A 241 -38.04 -25.97 10.27
N ALA A 242 -37.12 -25.68 9.34
CA ALA A 242 -35.80 -26.30 9.29
C ALA A 242 -34.84 -25.77 10.37
N ALA A 243 -34.97 -24.50 10.78
CA ALA A 243 -34.20 -23.92 11.88
C ALA A 243 -34.49 -24.58 13.24
N GLY A 244 -35.69 -25.16 13.41
CA GLY A 244 -36.04 -25.98 14.58
C GLY A 244 -35.40 -27.38 14.61
N LEU A 245 -34.75 -27.80 13.52
CA LEU A 245 -34.13 -29.11 13.35
C LEU A 245 -32.66 -28.95 12.96
N ASP A 246 -31.80 -28.55 13.90
CA ASP A 246 -30.32 -28.54 13.83
C ASP A 246 -29.72 -28.38 12.41
N ALA A 247 -30.22 -27.40 11.65
CA ALA A 247 -29.93 -27.29 10.24
C ALA A 247 -28.59 -26.55 10.02
N SER A 248 -27.68 -27.24 9.35
CA SER A 248 -26.30 -26.81 9.05
C SER A 248 -26.17 -25.35 8.59
N ARG A 249 -25.01 -24.72 8.90
CA ARG A 249 -24.59 -23.37 8.44
C ARG A 249 -24.80 -23.11 6.94
N ARG A 250 -24.86 -24.18 6.11
CA ARG A 250 -25.09 -24.13 4.67
C ARG A 250 -26.51 -23.70 4.29
N VAL A 251 -27.52 -24.07 5.08
CA VAL A 251 -28.92 -23.68 4.84
C VAL A 251 -29.13 -22.19 5.14
N HIS A 252 -28.54 -21.69 6.23
CA HIS A 252 -28.57 -20.27 6.58
C HIS A 252 -27.89 -19.38 5.54
N ALA A 253 -26.66 -19.73 5.11
CA ALA A 253 -25.96 -18.98 4.06
C ALA A 253 -26.77 -18.94 2.76
N MET A 254 -27.39 -20.05 2.38
CA MET A 254 -28.22 -20.13 1.18
C MET A 254 -29.47 -19.23 1.28
N ASN A 255 -30.14 -19.17 2.43
CA ASN A 255 -31.30 -18.28 2.63
C ASN A 255 -30.96 -16.79 2.46
N GLU A 256 -29.83 -16.32 2.99
CA GLU A 256 -29.42 -14.92 2.85
C GLU A 256 -29.14 -14.51 1.39
N TYR A 257 -28.48 -15.38 0.61
CA TYR A 257 -28.29 -15.16 -0.83
C TYR A 257 -29.62 -15.06 -1.59
N TYR A 258 -30.57 -15.93 -1.24
CA TYR A 258 -31.88 -15.91 -1.86
C TYR A 258 -32.68 -14.65 -1.52
N GLN A 259 -32.50 -14.10 -0.32
CA GLN A 259 -33.16 -12.87 0.12
C GLN A 259 -32.58 -11.64 -0.60
N GLN A 260 -31.25 -11.53 -0.72
CA GLN A 260 -30.62 -10.48 -1.52
C GLN A 260 -31.01 -10.53 -3.00
N ALA A 261 -31.03 -11.73 -3.61
CA ALA A 261 -31.48 -11.91 -4.99
C ALA A 261 -32.97 -11.55 -5.16
N ALA A 262 -33.80 -11.87 -4.18
CA ALA A 262 -35.21 -11.50 -4.16
C ALA A 262 -35.41 -9.97 -4.10
N ASP A 263 -34.69 -9.28 -3.22
CA ASP A 263 -34.76 -7.83 -3.08
C ASP A 263 -34.33 -7.12 -4.37
N LEU A 264 -33.28 -7.64 -4.99
CA LEU A 264 -32.76 -7.14 -6.26
C LEU A 264 -33.78 -7.26 -7.40
N VAL A 265 -34.41 -8.42 -7.54
CA VAL A 265 -35.43 -8.68 -8.57
C VAL A 265 -36.67 -7.82 -8.35
N ASN A 266 -37.09 -7.65 -7.09
CA ASN A 266 -38.27 -6.87 -6.74
C ASN A 266 -38.02 -5.36 -6.86
N SER A 267 -36.78 -4.90 -6.73
CA SER A 267 -36.37 -3.50 -6.83
C SER A 267 -36.47 -2.96 -8.27
N THR A 268 -37.39 -2.01 -8.50
CA THR A 268 -37.44 -1.25 -9.76
C THR A 268 -36.15 -0.46 -9.96
N LYS A 269 -35.62 0.16 -8.89
CA LYS A 269 -34.38 0.94 -8.94
C LYS A 269 -33.20 0.10 -9.42
N ALA A 270 -33.09 -1.14 -8.94
CA ALA A 270 -32.06 -2.06 -9.40
C ALA A 270 -32.25 -2.42 -10.87
N ARG A 271 -33.44 -2.89 -11.24
CA ARG A 271 -33.75 -3.24 -12.64
C ARG A 271 -33.40 -2.12 -13.61
N GLU A 272 -33.72 -0.87 -13.26
CA GLU A 272 -33.37 0.28 -14.08
C GLU A 272 -31.86 0.56 -14.10
N ALA A 273 -31.17 0.47 -12.95
CA ALA A 273 -29.73 0.70 -12.88
C ALA A 273 -28.93 -0.26 -13.77
N PHE A 274 -29.36 -1.52 -13.85
CA PHE A 274 -28.72 -2.56 -14.65
C PHE A 274 -29.09 -2.55 -16.15
N ASP A 275 -30.06 -1.73 -16.55
CA ASP A 275 -30.53 -1.67 -17.94
C ASP A 275 -29.81 -0.56 -18.73
N LEU A 276 -28.81 -0.95 -19.52
CA LEU A 276 -28.07 -0.06 -20.42
C LEU A 276 -28.93 0.52 -21.56
N ALA A 277 -30.06 -0.12 -21.92
CA ALA A 277 -30.91 0.38 -23.00
C ALA A 277 -31.61 1.69 -22.63
N ARG A 278 -31.60 2.06 -21.34
CA ARG A 278 -32.15 3.34 -20.85
C ARG A 278 -31.21 4.52 -21.09
N GLU A 279 -29.95 4.29 -21.46
CA GLU A 279 -29.03 5.36 -21.79
C GLU A 279 -29.19 5.83 -23.23
N PRO A 280 -29.13 7.15 -23.49
CA PRO A 280 -29.15 7.66 -24.85
C PRO A 280 -28.04 7.05 -25.71
N GLN A 281 -28.38 6.67 -26.94
CA GLN A 281 -27.41 6.09 -27.87
C GLN A 281 -26.14 6.96 -28.06
N PRO A 282 -26.22 8.29 -28.19
CA PRO A 282 -25.02 9.12 -28.29
C PRO A 282 -24.07 8.99 -27.08
N LEU A 283 -24.62 8.81 -25.87
CA LEU A 283 -23.79 8.61 -24.68
C LEU A 283 -23.14 7.23 -24.71
N ARG A 284 -23.87 6.19 -25.10
CA ARG A 284 -23.31 4.84 -25.29
C ARG A 284 -22.18 4.82 -26.30
N GLU A 285 -22.29 5.61 -27.37
CA GLU A 285 -21.27 5.77 -28.40
C GLU A 285 -20.04 6.52 -27.90
N ARG A 286 -20.21 7.57 -27.07
CA ARG A 286 -19.10 8.24 -26.39
C ARG A 286 -18.32 7.31 -25.48
N TYR A 287 -18.99 6.44 -24.73
CA TYR A 287 -18.34 5.40 -23.93
C TYR A 287 -17.69 4.28 -24.77
N GLY A 288 -17.90 4.25 -26.08
CA GLY A 288 -17.43 3.18 -26.97
C GLY A 288 -18.28 1.90 -26.85
N LYS A 289 -18.40 1.17 -27.96
CA LYS A 289 -19.25 -0.05 -28.05
C LYS A 289 -18.57 -1.32 -27.58
N GLY A 290 -17.30 -1.28 -27.17
CA GLY A 290 -16.58 -2.43 -26.64
C GLY A 290 -16.96 -2.74 -25.18
N THR A 291 -16.67 -3.97 -24.74
CA THR A 291 -17.05 -4.48 -23.42
C THR A 291 -16.56 -3.60 -22.28
N PHE A 292 -15.30 -3.13 -22.32
CA PHE A 292 -14.75 -2.28 -21.27
C PHE A 292 -15.53 -0.97 -21.12
N GLY A 293 -15.78 -0.28 -22.23
CA GLY A 293 -16.52 0.98 -22.23
C GLY A 293 -17.98 0.84 -21.79
N GLN A 294 -18.67 -0.20 -22.26
CA GLN A 294 -20.03 -0.49 -21.79
C GLN A 294 -20.05 -0.93 -20.32
N SER A 295 -18.99 -1.58 -19.81
CA SER A 295 -18.83 -1.88 -18.38
C SER A 295 -18.67 -0.62 -17.55
N LEU A 296 -17.90 0.38 -18.01
CA LEU A 296 -17.79 1.67 -17.32
C LEU A 296 -19.13 2.41 -17.27
N LEU A 297 -19.91 2.37 -18.35
CA LEU A 297 -21.24 2.98 -18.39
C LEU A 297 -22.20 2.29 -17.40
N LEU A 298 -22.20 0.96 -17.37
CA LEU A 298 -22.99 0.18 -16.42
C LEU A 298 -22.56 0.48 -14.98
N ALA A 299 -21.25 0.55 -14.73
CA ALA A 299 -20.70 0.92 -13.44
C ALA A 299 -21.16 2.31 -12.99
N ARG A 300 -21.13 3.31 -13.88
CA ARG A 300 -21.63 4.66 -13.58
C ARG A 300 -23.09 4.63 -13.13
N ARG A 301 -23.97 3.90 -13.84
CA ARG A 301 -25.39 3.76 -13.48
C ARG A 301 -25.58 3.09 -12.13
N MET A 302 -24.80 2.05 -11.83
CA MET A 302 -24.85 1.35 -10.55
C MET A 302 -24.42 2.23 -9.39
N LEU A 303 -23.33 2.99 -9.57
CA LEU A 303 -22.85 3.95 -8.57
C LEU A 303 -23.93 5.02 -8.33
N GLU A 304 -24.47 5.63 -9.38
CA GLU A 304 -25.56 6.60 -9.30
C GLU A 304 -26.79 6.03 -8.56
N ALA A 305 -27.13 4.77 -8.79
CA ALA A 305 -28.22 4.06 -8.10
C ALA A 305 -27.91 3.68 -6.64
N GLY A 306 -26.67 3.83 -6.17
CA GLY A 306 -26.29 3.65 -4.78
C GLY A 306 -25.47 2.38 -4.47
N VAL A 307 -24.92 1.71 -5.48
CA VAL A 307 -23.85 0.71 -5.23
C VAL A 307 -22.65 1.43 -4.62
N ARG A 308 -22.10 0.87 -3.54
CA ARG A 308 -21.01 1.49 -2.79
C ARG A 308 -19.68 1.31 -3.50
N LEU A 309 -19.40 0.10 -3.98
CA LEU A 309 -18.19 -0.19 -4.74
C LEU A 309 -18.50 -1.04 -5.96
N VAL A 310 -17.94 -0.64 -7.10
CA VAL A 310 -17.95 -1.43 -8.33
C VAL A 310 -16.49 -1.69 -8.72
N THR A 311 -16.12 -2.95 -8.94
CA THR A 311 -14.82 -3.30 -9.55
C THR A 311 -15.03 -3.71 -11.00
N VAL A 312 -14.46 -2.94 -11.93
CA VAL A 312 -14.38 -3.28 -13.35
C VAL A 312 -13.02 -3.92 -13.61
N TYR A 313 -13.01 -5.23 -13.81
CA TYR A 313 -11.82 -5.96 -14.21
C TYR A 313 -11.58 -5.84 -15.72
N TRP A 314 -10.33 -5.85 -16.13
CA TRP A 314 -10.00 -6.02 -17.54
C TRP A 314 -10.45 -7.39 -18.04
N HIS A 315 -11.34 -7.40 -19.03
CA HIS A 315 -11.85 -8.61 -19.67
C HIS A 315 -10.84 -9.25 -20.63
N ARG A 316 -11.07 -10.52 -20.99
CA ARG A 316 -10.44 -11.14 -22.16
C ARG A 316 -11.38 -11.01 -23.35
N ASP A 317 -10.85 -10.67 -24.52
CA ASP A 317 -11.61 -10.57 -25.76
C ASP A 317 -12.12 -11.96 -26.21
N MET A 318 -11.37 -13.02 -25.89
CA MET A 318 -11.72 -14.42 -26.21
C MET A 318 -11.33 -15.38 -25.07
N PRO A 319 -12.15 -16.40 -24.78
CA PRO A 319 -11.79 -17.45 -23.82
C PRO A 319 -10.48 -18.16 -24.19
N GLY A 320 -9.59 -18.34 -23.21
CA GLY A 320 -8.33 -19.08 -23.37
C GLY A 320 -7.21 -18.34 -24.11
N VAL A 321 -7.45 -17.14 -24.63
CA VAL A 321 -6.43 -16.30 -25.28
C VAL A 321 -5.97 -15.20 -24.33
N ASP A 322 -4.66 -14.97 -24.24
CA ASP A 322 -4.15 -13.82 -23.51
C ASP A 322 -4.30 -12.52 -24.30
N THR A 323 -5.37 -11.82 -23.98
CA THR A 323 -5.72 -10.50 -24.49
C THR A 323 -5.68 -9.46 -23.37
N THR A 324 -4.92 -9.75 -22.31
CA THR A 324 -4.79 -8.88 -21.15
C THR A 324 -3.70 -7.83 -21.40
N TRP A 325 -3.33 -7.08 -20.35
CA TRP A 325 -2.18 -6.18 -20.39
C TRP A 325 -0.83 -6.91 -20.30
N ASP A 326 -0.82 -8.25 -20.31
CA ASP A 326 0.38 -9.09 -20.20
C ASP A 326 1.24 -9.12 -21.48
N THR A 327 1.87 -7.99 -21.79
CA THR A 327 2.55 -7.74 -23.07
C THR A 327 4.03 -8.19 -23.09
N HIS A 328 4.28 -9.47 -22.79
CA HIS A 328 5.61 -10.09 -22.95
C HIS A 328 6.14 -10.09 -24.40
N GLY A 329 5.28 -9.86 -25.38
CA GLY A 329 5.66 -9.68 -26.78
C GLY A 329 4.79 -8.64 -27.48
N GLN A 330 5.35 -7.98 -28.51
CA GLN A 330 4.67 -6.99 -29.34
C GLN A 330 3.98 -5.87 -28.54
N ASN A 331 4.56 -5.43 -27.42
CA ASN A 331 3.96 -4.44 -26.51
C ASN A 331 3.48 -3.18 -27.25
N PHE A 332 4.33 -2.60 -28.10
CA PHE A 332 3.98 -1.37 -28.82
C PHE A 332 2.82 -1.56 -29.80
N LYS A 333 2.79 -2.69 -30.51
CA LYS A 333 1.68 -3.04 -31.39
C LYS A 333 0.37 -3.24 -30.60
N GLN A 334 0.44 -4.02 -29.51
CA GLN A 334 -0.73 -4.30 -28.66
C GLN A 334 -1.29 -3.02 -28.04
N LEU A 335 -0.42 -2.15 -27.50
CA LEU A 335 -0.83 -0.86 -26.92
C LEU A 335 -1.48 0.04 -27.97
N LYS A 336 -0.86 0.21 -29.13
CA LYS A 336 -1.34 1.12 -30.19
C LYS A 336 -2.62 0.64 -30.87
N GLU A 337 -2.71 -0.65 -31.18
CA GLU A 337 -3.78 -1.18 -32.04
C GLU A 337 -4.97 -1.76 -31.26
N ARG A 338 -4.76 -2.21 -30.00
CA ARG A 338 -5.79 -2.97 -29.27
C ARG A 338 -6.09 -2.45 -27.86
N LEU A 339 -5.08 -2.27 -27.01
CA LEU A 339 -5.30 -2.01 -25.58
C LEU A 339 -5.69 -0.53 -25.32
N VAL A 340 -4.86 0.43 -25.78
CA VAL A 340 -5.12 1.85 -25.50
C VAL A 340 -6.37 2.40 -26.20
N PRO A 341 -6.70 2.03 -27.46
CA PRO A 341 -7.95 2.45 -28.08
C PRO A 341 -9.20 2.07 -27.28
N GLN A 342 -9.15 0.99 -26.50
CA GLN A 342 -10.25 0.54 -25.65
C GLN A 342 -10.37 1.29 -24.32
N ILE A 343 -9.35 2.05 -23.89
CA ILE A 343 -9.37 2.79 -22.62
C ILE A 343 -9.41 4.31 -22.79
N ASP A 344 -8.76 4.87 -23.82
CA ASP A 344 -8.62 6.33 -23.94
C ASP A 344 -9.98 7.03 -24.04
N GLN A 345 -10.81 6.63 -25.00
CA GLN A 345 -12.14 7.21 -25.17
C GLN A 345 -13.08 6.91 -23.99
N PRO A 346 -13.21 5.66 -23.49
CA PRO A 346 -14.21 5.36 -22.47
C PRO A 346 -13.87 5.94 -21.10
N VAL A 347 -12.59 5.93 -20.69
CA VAL A 347 -12.20 6.50 -19.39
C VAL A 347 -12.30 8.03 -19.41
N ALA A 348 -11.91 8.68 -20.52
CA ALA A 348 -12.11 10.12 -20.66
C ALA A 348 -13.60 10.50 -20.63
N THR A 349 -14.46 9.69 -21.26
CA THR A 349 -15.91 9.88 -21.23
C THR A 349 -16.47 9.67 -19.82
N LEU A 350 -16.00 8.67 -19.09
CA LEU A 350 -16.42 8.44 -17.70
C LEU A 350 -16.09 9.63 -16.80
N LEU A 351 -14.86 10.14 -16.87
CA LEU A 351 -14.41 11.28 -16.05
C LEU A 351 -15.24 12.53 -16.35
N SER A 352 -15.48 12.83 -17.63
CA SER A 352 -16.32 13.96 -18.03
C SER A 352 -17.80 13.77 -17.67
N ASP A 353 -18.40 12.60 -17.92
CA ASP A 353 -19.81 12.31 -17.57
C ASP A 353 -20.06 12.40 -16.06
N LEU A 354 -19.14 11.89 -15.24
CA LEU A 354 -19.25 12.01 -13.77
C LEU A 354 -19.08 13.46 -13.31
N HIS A 355 -18.18 14.23 -13.93
CA HIS A 355 -17.99 15.64 -13.62
C HIS A 355 -19.22 16.47 -14.00
N ASP A 356 -19.73 16.32 -15.22
CA ASP A 356 -20.90 17.05 -15.74
C ASP A 356 -22.16 16.79 -14.89
N ARG A 357 -22.25 15.61 -14.26
CA ARG A 357 -23.34 15.22 -13.36
C ARG A 357 -23.13 15.64 -11.90
N GLY A 358 -21.95 16.17 -11.54
CA GLY A 358 -21.57 16.43 -10.15
C GLY A 358 -21.40 15.15 -9.30
N LEU A 359 -21.27 13.99 -9.93
CA LEU A 359 -21.04 12.71 -9.25
C LEU A 359 -19.56 12.48 -8.91
N LEU A 360 -18.65 13.14 -9.62
CA LEU A 360 -17.21 12.99 -9.40
C LEU A 360 -16.80 13.45 -7.98
N ASP A 361 -17.50 14.43 -7.40
CA ASP A 361 -17.18 14.97 -6.06
C ASP A 361 -17.32 13.93 -4.95
N ASP A 362 -18.25 12.97 -5.08
CA ASP A 362 -18.51 11.93 -4.07
C ASP A 362 -18.27 10.49 -4.58
N THR A 363 -17.71 10.34 -5.78
CA THR A 363 -17.32 9.06 -6.37
C THR A 363 -15.82 9.02 -6.60
N LEU A 364 -15.12 8.16 -5.86
CA LEU A 364 -13.70 7.88 -6.06
C LEU A 364 -13.53 6.94 -7.26
N ILE A 365 -12.70 7.32 -8.22
CA ILE A 365 -12.29 6.50 -9.35
C ILE A 365 -10.84 6.09 -9.13
N VAL A 366 -10.55 4.79 -9.24
CA VAL A 366 -9.21 4.22 -9.04
C VAL A 366 -8.83 3.43 -10.28
N TRP A 367 -7.66 3.72 -10.83
CA TRP A 367 -6.99 2.85 -11.79
C TRP A 367 -5.84 2.14 -11.12
N SER A 368 -5.82 0.81 -11.21
CA SER A 368 -4.80 -0.03 -10.62
C SER A 368 -4.53 -1.27 -11.46
N SER A 369 -3.41 -1.94 -11.18
CA SER A 369 -3.05 -3.28 -11.67
C SER A 369 -2.27 -4.01 -10.60
N GLU A 370 -1.85 -5.25 -10.87
CA GLU A 370 -1.02 -6.07 -9.99
C GLU A 370 0.45 -5.62 -9.87
N PHE A 371 0.98 -4.92 -10.89
CA PHE A 371 2.35 -4.41 -10.98
C PHE A 371 2.54 -3.59 -12.28
N GLY A 372 3.75 -3.07 -12.51
CA GLY A 372 4.18 -2.47 -13.78
C GLY A 372 5.02 -3.44 -14.64
N ARG A 373 5.81 -2.90 -15.58
CA ARG A 373 6.56 -3.70 -16.57
C ARG A 373 8.03 -3.35 -16.62
N THR A 374 8.87 -4.29 -17.05
CA THR A 374 10.32 -4.07 -17.08
C THR A 374 10.70 -2.82 -17.88
N PRO A 375 11.60 -1.98 -17.34
CA PRO A 375 12.17 -0.83 -18.05
C PRO A 375 12.78 -1.20 -19.39
N LYS A 376 13.49 -2.32 -19.43
CA LYS A 376 14.15 -2.81 -20.65
C LYS A 376 13.16 -3.57 -21.50
N ILE A 377 13.14 -3.25 -22.80
CA ILE A 377 12.40 -3.98 -23.83
C ILE A 377 13.09 -5.33 -24.08
N ASN A 378 12.33 -6.42 -24.07
CA ASN A 378 12.83 -7.77 -24.28
C ASN A 378 12.99 -8.11 -25.77
N GLY A 379 13.52 -9.31 -26.07
CA GLY A 379 13.77 -9.76 -27.45
C GLY A 379 12.53 -9.91 -28.34
N ASN A 380 11.33 -9.93 -27.75
CA ASN A 380 10.06 -10.08 -28.46
C ASN A 380 9.34 -8.73 -28.68
N ALA A 381 10.07 -7.61 -28.53
CA ALA A 381 9.50 -6.26 -28.51
C ALA A 381 8.39 -6.12 -27.44
N GLY A 382 8.52 -6.85 -26.34
CA GLY A 382 7.62 -6.82 -25.18
C GLY A 382 8.32 -6.32 -23.92
N ARG A 383 7.59 -6.38 -22.80
CA ARG A 383 8.12 -6.09 -21.46
C ARG A 383 7.64 -7.15 -20.46
N ASP A 384 8.52 -7.53 -19.55
CA ASP A 384 8.26 -8.60 -18.58
C ASP A 384 7.72 -8.03 -17.25
N HIS A 385 7.36 -8.91 -16.30
CA HIS A 385 6.77 -8.54 -15.02
C HIS A 385 7.69 -7.66 -14.17
N TRP A 386 7.13 -6.63 -13.54
CA TRP A 386 7.90 -5.71 -12.72
C TRP A 386 7.08 -5.05 -11.60
N GLY A 387 6.99 -5.75 -10.46
CA GLY A 387 6.47 -5.24 -9.19
C GLY A 387 7.21 -4.03 -8.60
N PRO A 388 8.53 -3.85 -8.81
CA PRO A 388 9.25 -2.76 -8.15
C PRO A 388 8.79 -1.35 -8.50
N CYS A 389 8.07 -1.13 -9.60
CA CYS A 389 7.52 0.18 -9.93
C CYS A 389 6.26 0.07 -10.80
N ASN A 390 5.24 0.85 -10.47
CA ASN A 390 3.99 0.99 -11.22
C ASN A 390 3.38 2.37 -11.02
N THR A 391 2.40 2.72 -11.84
CA THR A 391 1.55 3.91 -11.66
C THR A 391 0.11 3.52 -11.35
N VAL A 392 -0.38 4.00 -10.22
CA VAL A 392 -1.80 4.00 -9.84
C VAL A 392 -2.30 5.43 -9.98
N TRP A 393 -3.58 5.64 -10.28
CA TRP A 393 -4.15 6.98 -10.23
C TRP A 393 -5.53 7.00 -9.62
N LEU A 394 -5.84 8.14 -9.01
CA LEU A 394 -7.09 8.43 -8.32
C LEU A 394 -7.76 9.64 -8.96
N ALA A 395 -9.09 9.68 -8.95
CA ALA A 395 -9.85 10.86 -9.37
C ALA A 395 -11.14 10.97 -8.56
N GLY A 396 -11.54 12.20 -8.23
CA GLY A 396 -12.79 12.46 -7.52
C GLY A 396 -12.81 11.95 -6.08
N GLY A 397 -14.01 11.91 -5.47
CA GLY A 397 -14.22 11.41 -4.12
C GLY A 397 -13.45 12.16 -3.03
N GLY A 398 -13.08 13.41 -3.27
CA GLY A 398 -12.27 14.23 -2.36
C GLY A 398 -10.76 14.27 -2.67
N VAL A 399 -10.29 13.58 -3.72
CA VAL A 399 -8.91 13.70 -4.20
C VAL A 399 -8.81 14.89 -5.17
N PRO A 400 -7.96 15.89 -4.89
CA PRO A 400 -7.67 16.97 -5.85
C PRO A 400 -7.06 16.39 -7.14
N GLY A 401 -7.51 16.84 -8.31
CA GLY A 401 -6.96 16.41 -9.59
C GLY A 401 -5.77 17.27 -10.05
N GLY A 402 -5.18 16.91 -11.18
CA GLY A 402 -4.13 17.70 -11.84
C GLY A 402 -2.77 17.67 -11.14
N GLN A 403 -2.51 16.62 -10.37
CA GLN A 403 -1.31 16.49 -9.56
C GLN A 403 -0.58 15.16 -9.80
N VAL A 404 0.72 15.14 -9.48
CA VAL A 404 1.57 13.96 -9.53
C VAL A 404 2.24 13.77 -8.18
N TYR A 405 1.99 12.63 -7.55
CA TYR A 405 2.64 12.21 -6.32
C TYR A 405 3.74 11.18 -6.60
N GLY A 406 4.91 11.44 -6.00
CA GLY A 406 6.12 10.66 -6.18
C GLY A 406 6.66 10.65 -7.61
N ALA A 407 7.75 9.93 -7.79
CA ALA A 407 8.40 9.78 -9.09
C ALA A 407 9.07 8.42 -9.19
N SER A 408 9.12 7.85 -10.39
CA SER A 408 10.06 6.79 -10.72
C SER A 408 11.40 7.37 -11.18
N ASP A 409 12.44 6.54 -11.19
CA ASP A 409 13.75 6.92 -11.70
C ASP A 409 13.75 7.24 -13.20
N LYS A 410 14.90 7.67 -13.72
CA LYS A 410 15.10 8.02 -15.14
C LYS A 410 14.82 6.87 -16.13
N HIS A 411 14.59 5.66 -15.65
CA HIS A 411 14.30 4.47 -16.43
C HIS A 411 12.90 3.91 -16.16
N ALA A 412 12.12 4.51 -15.26
CA ALA A 412 10.87 3.96 -14.75
C ALA A 412 11.05 2.58 -14.08
N ALA A 413 12.23 2.32 -13.49
CA ALA A 413 12.57 1.04 -12.89
C ALA A 413 12.19 0.94 -11.42
N TYR A 414 12.44 2.01 -10.65
CA TYR A 414 12.20 2.03 -9.21
C TYR A 414 11.67 3.40 -8.80
N PRO A 415 10.95 3.52 -7.67
CA PRO A 415 10.60 4.81 -7.09
C PRO A 415 11.85 5.64 -6.77
N ALA A 416 11.97 6.79 -7.43
CA ALA A 416 12.98 7.80 -7.14
C ALA A 416 12.50 8.84 -6.12
N ASP A 417 11.20 8.92 -5.86
CA ASP A 417 10.64 9.79 -4.82
C ASP A 417 9.32 9.25 -4.26
N ASN A 418 9.12 9.45 -2.95
CA ASN A 418 7.91 9.13 -2.21
C ASN A 418 7.26 7.77 -2.54
N PRO A 419 7.93 6.63 -2.26
CA PRO A 419 7.41 5.30 -2.57
C PRO A 419 6.09 5.01 -1.85
N VAL A 420 5.15 4.37 -2.54
CA VAL A 420 3.83 3.99 -2.01
C VAL A 420 3.64 2.49 -2.11
N GLY A 421 3.31 1.83 -1.01
CA GLY A 421 2.99 0.40 -1.02
C GLY A 421 1.52 0.11 -1.37
N PRO A 422 1.18 -1.13 -1.76
CA PRO A 422 -0.21 -1.53 -1.96
C PRO A 422 -1.09 -1.26 -0.73
N ALA A 423 -0.55 -1.47 0.47
CA ALA A 423 -1.25 -1.24 1.72
C ALA A 423 -1.59 0.24 1.95
N ASP A 424 -0.76 1.16 1.47
CA ASP A 424 -0.99 2.62 1.56
C ASP A 424 -2.06 3.07 0.57
N VAL A 425 -2.07 2.49 -0.64
CA VAL A 425 -3.15 2.70 -1.62
C VAL A 425 -4.48 2.22 -1.05
N THR A 426 -4.53 1.02 -0.49
CA THR A 426 -5.74 0.48 0.15
C THR A 426 -6.18 1.32 1.34
N ALA A 427 -5.24 1.76 2.20
CA ALA A 427 -5.55 2.64 3.34
C ALA A 427 -6.15 3.97 2.87
N THR A 428 -5.60 4.56 1.80
CA THR A 428 -6.11 5.80 1.20
C THR A 428 -7.55 5.63 0.70
N ILE A 429 -7.86 4.50 0.04
CA ILE A 429 -9.22 4.21 -0.44
C ILE A 429 -10.20 4.07 0.73
N PHE A 430 -9.86 3.33 1.78
CA PHE A 430 -10.72 3.19 2.97
C PHE A 430 -10.96 4.53 3.66
N HIS A 431 -9.90 5.32 3.83
CA HIS A 431 -9.95 6.65 4.43
C HIS A 431 -10.91 7.57 3.69
N LEU A 432 -10.78 7.66 2.35
CA LEU A 432 -11.68 8.44 1.51
C LEU A 432 -13.14 7.98 1.63
N LEU A 433 -13.37 6.67 1.80
CA LEU A 433 -14.70 6.07 2.00
C LEU A 433 -15.24 6.18 3.43
N GLY A 434 -14.48 6.79 4.35
CA GLY A 434 -14.89 7.02 5.74
C GLY A 434 -14.74 5.79 6.62
N VAL A 435 -13.88 4.84 6.24
CA VAL A 435 -13.49 3.69 7.04
C VAL A 435 -12.11 3.94 7.60
N ASP A 436 -11.95 3.82 8.91
CA ASP A 436 -10.62 3.86 9.55
C ASP A 436 -9.78 2.68 9.03
N PRO A 437 -8.68 2.92 8.29
CA PRO A 437 -7.86 1.86 7.74
C PRO A 437 -7.17 1.02 8.82
N HIS A 438 -6.98 1.56 10.03
CA HIS A 438 -6.41 0.84 11.16
C HIS A 438 -7.47 0.17 12.05
N GLY A 439 -8.74 0.27 11.67
CA GLY A 439 -9.84 -0.45 12.30
C GLY A 439 -9.69 -1.97 12.18
N VAL A 440 -10.52 -2.67 12.96
CA VAL A 440 -10.50 -4.14 13.06
C VAL A 440 -11.74 -4.74 12.42
N VAL A 441 -11.52 -5.74 11.58
CA VAL A 441 -12.56 -6.63 11.05
C VAL A 441 -12.37 -8.03 11.62
N HIS A 442 -13.47 -8.67 12.01
CA HIS A 442 -13.43 -10.03 12.55
C HIS A 442 -13.68 -11.05 11.43
N ASP A 443 -12.94 -12.16 11.41
CA ASP A 443 -13.21 -13.25 10.47
C ASP A 443 -14.39 -14.13 10.92
N ARG A 444 -14.63 -15.25 10.20
CA ARG A 444 -15.72 -16.20 10.52
C ARG A 444 -15.55 -16.89 11.88
N GLU A 445 -14.34 -16.95 12.40
CA GLU A 445 -14.00 -17.53 13.71
C GLU A 445 -13.92 -16.45 14.80
N GLN A 446 -14.34 -15.21 14.49
CA GLN A 446 -14.24 -14.05 15.37
C GLN A 446 -12.81 -13.67 15.75
N ARG A 447 -11.81 -14.02 14.93
CA ARG A 447 -10.44 -13.55 15.12
C ARG A 447 -10.30 -12.12 14.56
N PRO A 448 -9.65 -11.20 15.28
CA PRO A 448 -9.48 -9.82 14.83
C PRO A 448 -8.39 -9.71 13.76
N HIS A 449 -8.65 -8.91 12.73
CA HIS A 449 -7.69 -8.58 11.66
C HIS A 449 -7.74 -7.07 11.39
N THR A 450 -6.58 -6.43 11.27
CA THR A 450 -6.50 -5.02 10.87
C THR A 450 -6.92 -4.88 9.40
N ILE A 451 -7.73 -3.86 9.08
CA ILE A 451 -8.25 -3.62 7.74
C ILE A 451 -7.11 -3.37 6.73
N ALA A 452 -6.22 -2.43 7.03
CA ALA A 452 -5.02 -2.13 6.25
C ALA A 452 -3.82 -1.84 7.16
N HIS A 453 -2.63 -2.26 6.72
CA HIS A 453 -1.37 -2.01 7.43
C HIS A 453 -0.63 -0.74 6.98
N GLY A 454 -1.02 -0.19 5.83
CA GLY A 454 -0.46 1.04 5.29
C GLY A 454 -1.12 2.29 5.86
N ARG A 455 -0.65 3.46 5.43
CA ARG A 455 -1.18 4.76 5.83
C ARG A 455 -1.79 5.48 4.63
N PRO A 456 -2.85 6.31 4.83
CA PRO A 456 -3.33 7.19 3.77
C PRO A 456 -2.20 8.08 3.25
N VAL A 457 -2.17 8.30 1.93
CA VAL A 457 -1.21 9.20 1.29
C VAL A 457 -1.69 10.65 1.45
N ASP A 458 -1.46 11.24 2.63
CA ASP A 458 -2.02 12.56 3.00
C ASP A 458 -1.74 13.67 1.97
N ASP A 459 -0.54 13.70 1.38
CA ASP A 459 -0.12 14.75 0.46
C ASP A 459 -0.99 14.79 -0.81
N ILE A 460 -1.39 13.60 -1.31
CA ILE A 460 -2.31 13.52 -2.45
C ILE A 460 -3.70 14.03 -2.07
N LEU A 461 -4.11 13.91 -0.80
CA LEU A 461 -5.41 14.34 -0.30
C LEU A 461 -5.45 15.86 -0.05
N ARG A 462 -4.31 16.49 0.22
CA ARG A 462 -4.19 17.95 0.40
C ARG A 462 -4.02 18.72 -0.91
N GLY A 463 -3.64 18.03 -2.00
CA GLY A 463 -3.32 18.68 -3.27
C GLY A 463 -1.97 19.39 -3.24
N GLU A 464 -1.07 18.94 -2.37
CA GLU A 464 0.28 19.51 -2.22
C GLU A 464 1.30 18.87 -3.17
N ALA A 465 0.89 17.84 -3.94
CA ALA A 465 1.76 17.17 -4.89
C ALA A 465 1.98 18.02 -6.16
N GLN A 466 3.23 18.17 -6.58
CA GLN A 466 3.60 19.07 -7.67
C GLN A 466 3.26 18.47 -9.05
N PRO A 467 2.84 19.27 -10.04
CA PRO A 467 2.82 18.84 -11.44
C PRO A 467 4.28 18.72 -11.92
N ASN A 468 4.86 17.53 -11.80
CA ASN A 468 6.25 17.33 -12.23
C ASN A 468 6.36 17.24 -13.75
N ASP A 469 7.21 18.11 -14.31
CA ASP A 469 7.64 18.03 -15.71
C ASP A 469 8.59 16.83 -15.88
N ASN A 470 8.34 15.98 -16.88
CA ASN A 470 9.17 14.79 -17.18
C ASN A 470 10.64 15.17 -17.49
N ASP A 471 10.92 16.44 -17.74
CA ASP A 471 12.23 16.99 -18.11
C ASP A 471 12.94 17.76 -16.97
N SER A 472 12.34 17.90 -15.79
CA SER A 472 13.01 18.51 -14.62
C SER A 472 13.87 17.52 -13.82
N VAL A 473 14.36 16.47 -14.48
CA VAL A 473 15.49 15.70 -13.95
C VAL A 473 16.72 16.61 -14.06
N GLN A 474 16.93 17.42 -13.02
CA GLN A 474 18.30 17.75 -12.64
C GLN A 474 19.06 16.41 -12.62
N PRO A 475 20.26 16.35 -13.22
CA PRO A 475 21.05 15.13 -13.23
C PRO A 475 21.06 14.59 -11.80
N ALA A 476 20.91 13.26 -11.66
CA ALA A 476 20.80 12.56 -10.38
C ALA A 476 22.04 12.78 -9.49
N GLU A 477 22.15 13.98 -8.96
CA GLU A 477 22.94 14.40 -7.84
C GLU A 477 21.92 14.92 -6.82
N GLN A 478 21.76 14.12 -5.76
CA GLN A 478 21.26 14.56 -4.45
C GLN A 478 19.74 14.77 -4.28
N LEU A 479 18.99 13.66 -4.27
CA LEU A 479 17.94 13.43 -3.25
C LEU A 479 18.12 12.05 -2.60
N VAL A 480 19.35 11.82 -2.14
CA VAL A 480 19.61 11.07 -0.89
C VAL A 480 19.03 11.97 0.21
N SER A 481 18.51 11.44 1.34
CA SER A 481 18.62 12.27 2.53
C SER A 481 20.09 12.69 2.60
N GLN A 482 20.40 13.98 2.76
CA GLN A 482 21.80 14.35 2.75
C GLN A 482 22.51 13.50 3.80
N PRO A 483 23.59 12.77 3.42
CA PRO A 483 24.31 11.95 4.38
C PRO A 483 24.63 12.82 5.59
N ASN A 484 24.52 12.26 6.79
CA ASN A 484 24.62 13.03 8.01
C ASN A 484 25.97 13.79 8.02
N SER A 485 25.89 15.10 7.78
CA SER A 485 27.08 15.93 7.53
C SER A 485 27.92 16.08 8.80
N ALA A 486 27.31 15.92 9.97
CA ALA A 486 28.01 15.92 11.25
C ALA A 486 28.90 14.67 11.38
N ILE A 487 28.39 13.49 10.98
CA ILE A 487 29.15 12.23 10.92
C ILE A 487 30.35 12.38 10.00
N LEU A 488 30.12 12.84 8.76
CA LEU A 488 31.19 13.04 7.78
C LEU A 488 32.26 14.04 8.26
N ALA A 489 31.88 15.08 8.98
CA ALA A 489 32.79 16.09 9.51
C ALA A 489 33.78 15.53 10.55
N ASP A 490 33.46 14.41 11.20
CA ASP A 490 34.35 13.76 12.18
C ASP A 490 35.32 12.73 11.58
N ALA A 491 35.32 12.61 10.26
CA ALA A 491 36.18 11.72 9.48
C ALA A 491 36.04 10.24 9.95
N PRO A 492 34.88 9.61 9.70
CA PRO A 492 34.70 8.19 9.98
C PRO A 492 35.67 7.38 9.13
N LEU A 493 36.05 6.22 9.65
CA LEU A 493 36.83 5.21 8.95
C LEU A 493 36.01 4.60 7.78
N ALA A 494 34.72 4.36 8.02
CA ALA A 494 33.76 3.95 6.99
C ALA A 494 32.37 4.48 7.36
N TYR A 495 31.60 4.86 6.35
CA TYR A 495 30.24 5.37 6.57
C TYR A 495 29.30 4.92 5.44
N TRP A 496 28.27 4.18 5.85
CA TRP A 496 27.18 3.74 5.01
C TRP A 496 25.89 4.47 5.44
N PRO A 497 25.37 5.40 4.63
CA PRO A 497 24.06 5.99 4.88
C PRO A 497 22.95 4.92 4.90
N LEU A 498 23.14 3.85 4.12
CA LEU A 498 22.19 2.75 3.93
C LEU A 498 20.80 3.22 3.46
N GLN A 499 20.73 4.40 2.85
CA GLN A 499 19.52 5.00 2.26
C GLN A 499 19.61 5.04 0.72
N GLU A 500 20.53 4.24 0.18
CA GLU A 500 20.73 4.06 -1.25
C GLU A 500 19.49 3.40 -1.86
N ARG A 501 18.99 3.95 -2.97
CA ARG A 501 17.70 3.56 -3.57
C ARG A 501 17.79 2.30 -4.46
N SER A 502 18.98 1.73 -4.68
CA SER A 502 19.18 0.40 -5.28
C SER A 502 20.65 -0.03 -5.27
N GLY A 503 20.92 -1.33 -5.07
CA GLY A 503 22.27 -1.90 -5.19
C GLY A 503 22.41 -3.33 -4.67
N LYS A 504 23.54 -3.98 -4.95
CA LYS A 504 23.98 -5.26 -4.33
C LYS A 504 25.08 -5.06 -3.27
N SER A 505 25.45 -3.82 -3.02
CA SER A 505 26.51 -3.37 -2.13
C SER A 505 25.99 -2.17 -1.34
N ALA A 506 26.37 -2.08 -0.06
CA ALA A 506 26.26 -0.84 0.69
C ALA A 506 27.47 0.03 0.33
N ARG A 507 27.26 1.22 -0.23
CA ARG A 507 28.37 2.10 -0.62
C ARG A 507 28.94 2.79 0.63
N ASP A 508 30.20 2.52 0.91
CA ASP A 508 30.97 3.34 1.85
C ASP A 508 31.23 4.71 1.20
N LEU A 509 30.67 5.77 1.77
CA LEU A 509 30.85 7.13 1.27
C LEU A 509 32.24 7.71 1.56
N VAL A 510 32.97 7.15 2.54
CA VAL A 510 34.36 7.55 2.82
C VAL A 510 35.29 6.91 1.79
N GLY A 511 35.00 5.67 1.39
CA GLY A 511 35.66 4.94 0.31
C GLY A 511 37.14 4.58 0.55
N SER A 512 37.69 4.91 1.73
CA SER A 512 39.12 4.79 2.00
C SER A 512 39.50 3.56 2.81
N SER A 513 38.58 2.95 3.57
CA SER A 513 38.96 1.88 4.49
C SER A 513 38.07 0.63 4.46
N ALA A 514 36.84 0.66 3.96
CA ALA A 514 36.06 -0.57 3.82
C ALA A 514 36.32 -1.30 2.50
N THR A 515 36.55 -2.61 2.60
CA THR A 515 36.63 -3.54 1.46
C THR A 515 35.56 -4.62 1.58
N ASN A 516 35.15 -5.22 0.47
CA ASN A 516 34.13 -6.28 0.44
C ASN A 516 32.78 -5.90 1.09
N SER A 517 32.39 -4.62 1.04
CA SER A 517 31.09 -4.17 1.56
C SER A 517 29.94 -4.73 0.73
N SER A 518 29.23 -5.69 1.27
CA SER A 518 28.11 -6.38 0.65
C SER A 518 26.85 -6.28 1.51
N VAL A 519 25.70 -6.22 0.84
CA VAL A 519 24.43 -6.58 1.48
C VAL A 519 24.17 -8.04 1.14
N GLU A 520 23.98 -8.89 2.14
CA GLU A 520 23.84 -10.34 2.00
C GLU A 520 22.55 -10.81 2.66
N LEU A 521 22.02 -11.96 2.22
CA LEU A 521 21.05 -12.73 2.97
C LEU A 521 21.77 -13.41 4.14
N PRO A 522 21.10 -13.66 5.28
CA PRO A 522 21.65 -14.45 6.39
C PRO A 522 22.22 -15.82 5.96
N SER A 523 21.68 -16.40 4.88
CA SER A 523 22.20 -17.62 4.22
C SER A 523 23.54 -17.47 3.49
N GLY A 524 24.19 -16.30 3.52
CA GLY A 524 25.44 -16.01 2.80
C GLY A 524 25.29 -15.78 1.29
N ARG A 525 24.05 -15.74 0.78
CA ARG A 525 23.74 -15.45 -0.63
C ARG A 525 23.52 -13.95 -0.86
N THR A 526 23.83 -13.43 -2.03
CA THR A 526 23.55 -12.03 -2.38
C THR A 526 22.06 -11.85 -2.76
N PRO A 527 21.34 -10.86 -2.18
CA PRO A 527 19.96 -10.54 -2.58
C PRO A 527 19.91 -9.90 -3.98
N ALA A 528 18.74 -9.96 -4.63
CA ALA A 528 18.56 -9.46 -5.99
C ALA A 528 18.61 -7.91 -6.10
N ALA A 529 18.15 -7.18 -5.07
CA ALA A 529 18.31 -5.72 -4.83
C ALA A 529 17.76 -5.33 -3.44
N TYR A 530 18.16 -4.19 -2.87
CA TYR A 530 17.55 -3.56 -1.67
C TYR A 530 17.00 -2.14 -1.98
N LEU A 531 16.03 -1.66 -1.20
CA LEU A 531 15.36 -0.35 -1.35
C LEU A 531 15.42 0.43 -0.03
N GLY A 532 16.26 1.47 0.07
CA GLY A 532 16.32 2.35 1.26
C GLY A 532 16.93 1.67 2.49
N ASP A 533 16.54 2.11 3.70
CA ASP A 533 17.01 1.55 4.99
C ASP A 533 17.02 0.02 4.92
N VAL A 534 18.10 -0.64 5.34
CA VAL A 534 18.22 -2.11 5.22
C VAL A 534 17.05 -2.75 5.97
N ALA A 535 16.13 -3.41 5.26
CA ALA A 535 15.03 -4.18 5.83
C ALA A 535 15.60 -5.45 6.48
N THR A 536 15.96 -5.33 7.75
CA THR A 536 16.57 -6.38 8.54
C THR A 536 15.54 -7.48 8.79
N GLY A 537 15.99 -8.72 8.63
CA GLY A 537 15.21 -9.95 8.79
C GLY A 537 15.56 -10.99 7.74
N ASP A 538 15.73 -10.52 6.51
CA ASP A 538 16.23 -11.27 5.36
C ASP A 538 17.57 -10.73 4.83
N GLN A 539 18.11 -9.64 5.41
CA GLN A 539 19.31 -8.97 4.92
C GLN A 539 20.25 -8.54 6.04
N ARG A 540 21.56 -8.52 5.75
CA ARG A 540 22.66 -8.04 6.61
C ARG A 540 23.69 -7.25 5.82
N VAL A 541 24.39 -6.33 6.49
CA VAL A 541 25.59 -5.70 5.92
C VAL A 541 26.80 -6.48 6.40
N LYS A 542 27.67 -6.88 5.48
CA LYS A 542 28.99 -7.43 5.77
C LYS A 542 30.05 -6.51 5.16
N ALA A 543 31.08 -6.17 5.92
CA ALA A 543 32.20 -5.38 5.40
C ALA A 543 33.50 -5.72 6.14
N ASP A 544 34.64 -5.64 5.45
CA ASP A 544 35.96 -5.73 6.06
C ASP A 544 36.54 -4.32 6.19
N VAL A 545 36.68 -3.82 7.42
CA VAL A 545 37.12 -2.44 7.68
C VAL A 545 38.63 -2.39 7.95
N ARG A 546 39.41 -1.88 7.01
CA ARG A 546 40.87 -1.71 7.15
C ARG A 546 41.19 -0.73 8.27
N ASP A 547 42.30 -0.98 8.95
CA ASP A 547 42.82 -0.14 10.03
C ASP A 547 41.85 0.07 11.21
N TRP A 548 40.89 -0.84 11.40
CA TRP A 548 39.96 -0.80 12.53
C TRP A 548 40.66 -1.16 13.85
N ALA A 549 41.03 -0.12 14.61
CA ALA A 549 41.73 -0.25 15.89
C ALA A 549 40.85 -0.86 17.00
N ASP A 550 41.48 -1.09 18.16
CA ASP A 550 40.83 -1.63 19.36
C ASP A 550 39.98 -0.59 20.10
N ASN A 551 40.34 0.69 19.96
CA ASN A 551 39.55 1.82 20.42
C ASN A 551 38.75 2.37 19.24
N TYR A 552 37.43 2.39 19.35
CA TYR A 552 36.57 2.80 18.25
C TYR A 552 35.22 3.28 18.72
N THR A 553 34.50 3.91 17.79
CA THR A 553 33.07 4.20 17.93
C THR A 553 32.32 3.59 16.76
N VAL A 554 31.18 2.97 17.05
CA VAL A 554 30.20 2.57 16.04
C VAL A 554 28.89 3.25 16.37
N GLU A 555 28.29 3.90 15.38
CA GLU A 555 26.98 4.52 15.52
C GLU A 555 26.09 4.20 14.33
N PHE A 556 24.78 4.15 14.58
CA PHE A 556 23.75 3.96 13.57
C PHE A 556 22.38 4.29 14.15
N CYS A 557 21.40 4.47 13.25
CA CYS A 557 20.00 4.49 13.61
C CYS A 557 19.36 3.14 13.31
N PHE A 558 18.48 2.67 14.19
CA PHE A 558 17.76 1.41 14.02
C PHE A 558 16.29 1.53 14.39
N LEU A 559 15.49 0.62 13.83
CA LEU A 559 14.09 0.39 14.20
C LEU A 559 13.89 -1.11 14.33
N ASN A 560 13.23 -1.56 15.40
CA ASN A 560 12.90 -2.98 15.62
C ASN A 560 11.40 -3.20 15.45
N SER A 561 11.00 -4.12 14.59
CA SER A 561 9.61 -4.50 14.30
C SER A 561 9.19 -5.82 14.96
N LEU A 562 10.12 -6.56 15.58
CA LEU A 562 9.77 -7.79 16.29
C LEU A 562 9.38 -7.50 17.74
N ALA A 563 8.26 -8.07 18.17
CA ALA A 563 7.86 -8.03 19.58
C ALA A 563 8.95 -8.64 20.47
N VAL A 564 9.27 -7.93 21.57
CA VAL A 564 10.43 -8.21 22.41
C VAL A 564 10.33 -9.52 23.21
N ASP A 565 9.16 -10.15 23.23
CA ASP A 565 8.85 -11.40 23.93
C ASP A 565 8.90 -12.66 23.06
N ARG A 566 9.27 -12.52 21.78
CA ARG A 566 9.18 -13.62 20.80
C ARG A 566 10.39 -14.54 20.78
N LEU A 567 11.58 -14.02 21.08
CA LEU A 567 12.86 -14.73 20.95
C LEU A 567 13.72 -14.53 22.20
N PRO A 568 14.69 -15.43 22.46
CA PRO A 568 15.65 -15.26 23.56
C PRO A 568 16.45 -13.95 23.45
N VAL A 569 16.82 -13.57 22.23
CA VAL A 569 17.36 -12.26 21.84
C VAL A 569 16.48 -11.77 20.69
N THR A 570 15.93 -10.55 20.80
CA THR A 570 15.00 -9.99 19.82
C THR A 570 15.70 -9.65 18.51
N GLY A 571 16.96 -9.21 18.56
CA GLY A 571 17.75 -8.98 17.36
C GLY A 571 19.15 -8.45 17.68
N TYR A 572 20.17 -8.93 16.98
CA TYR A 572 21.51 -8.33 16.95
C TYR A 572 21.59 -7.27 15.86
N MET A 573 22.11 -6.10 16.22
CA MET A 573 22.18 -4.93 15.33
C MET A 573 23.59 -4.71 14.80
N PHE A 574 24.60 -5.02 15.62
CA PHE A 574 26.01 -4.88 15.26
C PHE A 574 26.82 -6.03 15.86
N SER A 575 27.78 -6.53 15.09
CA SER A 575 28.76 -7.52 15.51
C SER A 575 30.12 -7.24 14.90
N ARG A 576 31.17 -7.31 15.72
CA ARG A 576 32.56 -7.45 15.29
C ARG A 576 33.07 -8.85 15.64
N GLU A 577 33.49 -9.60 14.63
CA GLU A 577 33.75 -11.04 14.77
C GLU A 577 35.09 -11.37 15.48
N GLY A 578 35.08 -12.49 16.23
CA GLY A 578 36.23 -13.10 16.90
C GLY A 578 36.75 -14.37 16.23
N ALA A 579 37.54 -15.17 16.95
CA ALA A 579 38.23 -16.33 16.38
C ALA A 579 37.30 -17.55 16.20
N ALA A 580 37.14 -17.97 14.94
CA ALA A 580 36.55 -19.20 14.40
C ALA A 580 35.07 -19.48 14.70
N ALA A 581 34.23 -19.26 13.67
CA ALA A 581 32.87 -19.79 13.57
C ALA A 581 32.89 -21.34 13.63
N GLY A 582 32.14 -21.93 14.57
CA GLY A 582 32.00 -23.39 14.60
C GLY A 582 31.54 -24.06 15.89
N ALA A 583 31.36 -23.37 17.02
CA ALA A 583 30.82 -24.00 18.23
C ALA A 583 30.07 -23.00 19.12
N ASP A 584 28.75 -22.95 19.00
CA ASP A 584 27.70 -22.43 19.92
C ASP A 584 27.88 -21.05 20.60
N ARG A 585 28.99 -20.35 20.41
CA ARG A 585 29.34 -19.07 21.03
C ARG A 585 30.31 -18.35 20.10
N ASP A 586 29.80 -17.57 19.14
CA ASP A 586 30.71 -16.70 18.38
C ASP A 586 31.30 -15.70 19.37
N ARG A 587 32.60 -15.83 19.61
CA ARG A 587 33.39 -14.83 20.30
C ARG A 587 33.43 -13.58 19.43
N GLY A 588 33.35 -12.40 20.05
CA GLY A 588 33.28 -11.15 19.31
C GLY A 588 32.86 -10.00 20.20
N GLU A 589 32.33 -8.94 19.62
CA GLU A 589 31.56 -7.93 20.34
C GLU A 589 30.23 -7.74 19.61
N HIS A 590 29.13 -7.88 20.34
CA HIS A 590 27.79 -7.90 19.80
C HIS A 590 26.89 -6.93 20.56
N LEU A 591 26.22 -6.05 19.83
CA LEU A 591 25.19 -5.14 20.34
C LEU A 591 23.83 -5.61 19.81
N GLY A 592 22.87 -5.82 20.71
CA GLY A 592 21.54 -6.31 20.35
C GLY A 592 20.45 -5.88 21.33
N ILE A 593 19.26 -6.46 21.15
CA ILE A 593 18.06 -6.24 21.96
C ILE A 593 17.73 -7.54 22.69
N GLY A 594 17.72 -7.49 24.02
CA GLY A 594 17.41 -8.64 24.86
C GLY A 594 15.96 -9.09 24.73
N GLY A 595 15.74 -10.40 24.81
CA GLY A 595 14.40 -11.00 24.75
C GLY A 595 14.13 -11.89 25.96
N THR A 596 13.71 -13.13 25.72
CA THR A 596 13.27 -14.08 26.76
C THR A 596 14.38 -14.91 27.41
N PHE A 597 15.65 -14.74 27.01
CA PHE A 597 16.75 -15.64 27.39
C PHE A 597 16.97 -15.78 28.91
N ASN A 598 16.80 -14.70 29.69
CA ASN A 598 16.95 -14.75 31.14
C ASN A 598 15.87 -13.90 31.86
N PRO A 599 14.78 -14.52 32.33
CA PRO A 599 13.69 -13.81 33.02
C PRO A 599 14.12 -13.19 34.36
N GLN A 600 15.24 -13.63 34.95
CA GLN A 600 15.75 -13.10 36.23
C GLN A 600 16.50 -11.78 36.05
N GLN A 601 16.99 -11.48 34.84
CA GLN A 601 17.80 -10.27 34.55
C GLN A 601 17.04 -9.15 33.82
N SER A 602 15.71 -9.27 33.63
CA SER A 602 14.86 -8.23 32.99
C SER A 602 15.47 -7.69 31.68
N LEU A 603 15.85 -8.60 30.78
CA LEU A 603 16.51 -8.27 29.51
C LEU A 603 15.54 -7.80 28.42
N GLN A 604 14.26 -8.14 28.57
CA GLN A 604 13.26 -8.03 27.52
C GLN A 604 13.07 -6.58 27.02
N GLY A 605 13.41 -6.37 25.76
CA GLY A 605 13.33 -5.09 25.08
C GLY A 605 14.42 -4.09 25.47
N LYS A 606 15.45 -4.49 26.21
CA LYS A 606 16.56 -3.59 26.57
C LYS A 606 17.78 -3.84 25.69
N LEU A 607 18.61 -2.81 25.50
CA LEU A 607 19.90 -3.00 24.83
C LEU A 607 20.77 -3.97 25.62
N ILE A 608 21.50 -4.82 24.92
CA ILE A 608 22.49 -5.72 25.49
C ILE A 608 23.80 -5.64 24.71
N VAL A 609 24.94 -5.71 25.41
CA VAL A 609 26.25 -5.91 24.80
C VAL A 609 26.89 -7.17 25.37
N PHE A 610 27.34 -8.04 24.48
CA PHE A 610 27.88 -9.35 24.80
C PHE A 610 29.14 -9.65 23.98
N ASN A 611 30.11 -10.36 24.56
CA ASN A 611 31.39 -10.66 23.89
C ASN A 611 31.68 -12.14 23.64
N GLY A 612 30.76 -13.06 23.94
CA GLY A 612 31.01 -14.49 23.71
C GLY A 612 31.87 -15.17 24.78
N ASP A 613 32.26 -14.48 25.85
CA ASP A 613 33.02 -15.08 26.96
C ASP A 613 32.07 -15.81 27.93
N ASP A 614 32.51 -16.96 28.45
CA ASP A 614 31.73 -17.84 29.33
C ASP A 614 31.62 -17.29 30.77
N SER A 615 32.11 -16.07 31.00
CA SER A 615 32.09 -15.45 32.32
C SER A 615 30.76 -14.72 32.58
N PRO A 616 30.25 -14.72 33.83
CA PRO A 616 29.08 -13.94 34.22
C PRO A 616 29.28 -12.41 34.12
N ARG A 617 30.47 -11.95 33.72
CA ARG A 617 30.80 -10.54 33.43
C ARG A 617 30.67 -10.18 31.94
N GLY A 618 30.32 -11.15 31.09
CA GLY A 618 30.29 -11.01 29.63
C GLY A 618 29.04 -10.33 29.06
N LEU A 619 28.07 -9.89 29.87
CA LEU A 619 26.82 -9.26 29.43
C LEU A 619 26.58 -7.91 30.13
N LEU A 620 26.50 -6.84 29.35
CA LEU A 620 26.05 -5.53 29.79
C LEU A 620 24.60 -5.33 29.37
N VAL A 621 23.78 -4.74 30.24
CA VAL A 621 22.33 -4.56 30.01
C VAL A 621 21.96 -3.09 30.17
N GLY A 622 21.15 -2.60 29.23
CA GLY A 622 20.56 -1.27 29.24
C GLY A 622 19.52 -1.08 30.32
N LYS A 623 19.08 0.16 30.46
CA LYS A 623 18.06 0.62 31.40
C LYS A 623 16.70 0.75 30.70
N THR A 624 16.71 1.22 29.46
CA THR A 624 15.53 1.62 28.68
C THR A 624 14.90 0.42 28.00
N LYS A 625 13.58 0.25 28.19
CA LYS A 625 12.79 -0.71 27.42
C LYS A 625 12.36 -0.06 26.10
N LEU A 626 12.88 -0.59 25.01
CA LEU A 626 12.62 -0.14 23.66
C LEU A 626 11.20 -0.53 23.21
N GLU A 627 10.52 0.43 22.61
CA GLU A 627 9.27 0.24 21.87
C GLU A 627 9.53 -0.33 20.47
N VAL A 628 8.58 -1.13 19.99
CA VAL A 628 8.56 -1.69 18.63
C VAL A 628 8.13 -0.59 17.63
N ASP A 629 8.66 -0.64 16.42
CA ASP A 629 8.39 0.29 15.30
C ASP A 629 8.71 1.77 15.59
N ARG A 630 9.65 2.01 16.52
CA ARG A 630 10.23 3.33 16.81
C ARG A 630 11.69 3.39 16.38
N TRP A 631 12.08 4.54 15.83
CA TRP A 631 13.48 4.82 15.49
C TRP A 631 14.28 5.19 16.74
N TYR A 632 15.48 4.63 16.82
CA TYR A 632 16.47 4.94 17.84
C TYR A 632 17.80 5.26 17.18
N HIS A 633 18.55 6.17 17.80
CA HIS A 633 19.96 6.41 17.49
C HIS A 633 20.81 5.77 18.60
N VAL A 634 21.77 4.94 18.21
CA VAL A 634 22.67 4.27 19.15
C VAL A 634 24.13 4.50 18.77
N ALA A 635 24.97 4.73 19.77
CA ALA A 635 26.41 4.83 19.62
C ALA A 635 27.11 3.96 20.66
N LEU A 636 27.91 3.00 20.21
CA LEU A 636 28.81 2.18 21.03
C LEU A 636 30.22 2.75 20.95
N VAL A 637 30.78 3.10 22.10
CA VAL A 637 32.14 3.63 22.25
C VAL A 637 32.96 2.61 23.03
N ARG A 638 34.10 2.21 22.47
CA ARG A 638 35.05 1.29 23.09
C ARG A 638 36.40 1.98 23.36
N GLU A 639 36.82 1.90 24.61
CA GLU A 639 38.09 2.41 25.14
C GLU A 639 38.82 1.28 25.88
N GLY A 640 39.67 0.55 25.15
CA GLY A 640 40.34 -0.65 25.62
C GLY A 640 39.35 -1.76 25.97
N GLU A 641 39.26 -2.06 27.27
CA GLU A 641 38.30 -3.04 27.82
C GLU A 641 37.00 -2.39 28.32
N HIS A 642 36.89 -1.07 28.24
CA HIS A 642 35.69 -0.35 28.68
C HIS A 642 34.76 -0.07 27.50
N VAL A 643 33.48 -0.40 27.64
CA VAL A 643 32.45 -0.16 26.64
C VAL A 643 31.37 0.74 27.24
N SER A 644 30.94 1.73 26.47
CA SER A 644 29.80 2.58 26.80
C SER A 644 28.87 2.68 25.59
N VAL A 645 27.57 2.55 25.81
CA VAL A 645 26.56 2.74 24.77
C VAL A 645 25.63 3.88 25.14
N TYR A 646 25.32 4.72 24.17
CA TYR A 646 24.43 5.88 24.29
C TYR A 646 23.21 5.70 23.39
N LEU A 647 22.04 6.17 23.83
CA LEU A 647 20.76 6.02 23.15
C LEU A 647 20.02 7.37 23.06
N ASN A 648 19.46 7.69 21.89
CA ASN A 648 18.57 8.85 21.63
C ASN A 648 19.04 10.19 22.19
N GLY A 649 20.32 10.49 22.10
CA GLY A 649 20.80 11.82 22.47
C GLY A 649 21.10 12.03 23.95
N ASN A 650 20.86 11.03 24.82
CA ASN A 650 21.17 11.14 26.24
C ASN A 650 22.65 10.84 26.50
N PHE A 651 23.50 11.86 26.37
CA PHE A 651 24.96 11.73 26.59
C PHE A 651 25.42 12.15 27.99
N ALA A 652 24.50 12.56 28.87
CA ALA A 652 24.83 12.85 30.26
C ALA A 652 25.24 11.58 31.01
N GLN A 653 24.56 10.46 30.72
CA GLN A 653 24.89 9.14 31.23
C GLN A 653 24.71 8.08 30.14
N PRO A 654 25.62 7.08 30.05
CA PRO A 654 25.44 5.99 29.12
C PRO A 654 24.20 5.15 29.47
N GLU A 655 23.55 4.65 28.42
CA GLU A 655 22.44 3.70 28.47
C GLU A 655 22.90 2.38 29.11
N LEU A 656 24.10 1.92 28.75
CA LEU A 656 24.85 0.88 29.46
C LEU A 656 26.35 1.18 29.39
N SER A 657 27.10 0.77 30.42
CA SER A 657 28.55 0.94 30.47
C SER A 657 29.17 -0.09 31.40
N GLY A 658 30.36 -0.59 31.07
CA GLY A 658 31.06 -1.58 31.88
C GLY A 658 32.35 -2.07 31.23
N SER A 659 33.08 -2.91 31.96
CA SER A 659 34.27 -3.58 31.44
C SER A 659 33.88 -4.88 30.73
N LEU A 660 34.27 -5.02 29.47
CA LEU A 660 33.98 -6.17 28.62
C LEU A 660 35.23 -6.61 27.85
N ALA A 661 35.73 -7.81 28.18
CA ALA A 661 36.95 -8.38 27.61
C ALA A 661 36.95 -8.34 26.06
N LYS A 662 38.07 -7.97 25.44
CA LYS A 662 38.24 -8.02 23.98
C LYS A 662 38.25 -9.47 23.51
N GLN A 663 37.24 -9.85 22.71
CA GLN A 663 37.11 -11.19 22.13
C GLN A 663 37.08 -11.19 20.59
N PHE A 664 37.14 -10.02 19.97
CA PHE A 664 37.26 -9.89 18.51
C PHE A 664 38.72 -10.01 18.04
N THR A 665 38.92 -10.68 16.92
CA THR A 665 40.23 -10.90 16.28
C THR A 665 40.23 -10.49 14.82
N THR A 666 39.05 -10.22 14.24
CA THR A 666 38.89 -9.84 12.85
C THR A 666 38.56 -8.36 12.70
N ARG A 667 38.58 -7.93 11.44
CA ARG A 667 38.14 -6.60 10.99
C ARG A 667 36.77 -6.67 10.31
N THR A 668 36.10 -7.81 10.40
CA THR A 668 34.86 -8.08 9.72
C THR A 668 33.70 -7.61 10.58
N LEU A 669 32.92 -6.73 9.99
CA LEU A 669 31.70 -6.15 10.49
C LEU A 669 30.50 -6.95 9.99
N TYR A 670 29.56 -7.23 10.89
CA TYR A 670 28.20 -7.61 10.54
C TYR A 670 27.22 -6.60 11.15
N ALA A 671 26.37 -6.00 10.33
CA ALA A 671 25.22 -5.23 10.81
C ALA A 671 23.92 -5.99 10.52
N ALA A 672 22.92 -5.80 11.38
CA ALA A 672 21.65 -6.52 11.43
C ALA A 672 21.69 -7.99 11.87
N THR A 673 22.87 -8.53 12.18
CA THR A 673 23.02 -9.93 12.64
C THR A 673 24.45 -10.20 13.14
N ARG A 674 24.77 -11.48 13.35
CA ARG A 674 26.07 -12.04 13.67
C ARG A 674 26.66 -12.83 12.50
N SER A 675 27.90 -13.28 12.65
CA SER A 675 28.59 -14.19 11.74
C SER A 675 27.78 -15.47 11.48
N ASP A 676 27.24 -16.10 12.53
CA ASP A 676 26.40 -17.30 12.49
C ASP A 676 24.94 -17.06 12.04
N ALA A 677 24.58 -15.82 11.71
CA ALA A 677 23.24 -15.41 11.30
C ALA A 677 22.13 -15.61 12.36
N LEU A 678 22.47 -15.92 13.62
CA LEU A 678 21.46 -16.11 14.66
C LEU A 678 20.86 -14.78 15.12
N PHE A 679 19.55 -14.80 15.40
CA PHE A 679 18.77 -13.68 15.93
C PHE A 679 19.02 -12.37 15.17
N ALA A 680 18.90 -12.41 13.83
CA ALA A 680 18.96 -11.21 13.01
C ALA A 680 17.90 -10.19 13.44
N LEU A 681 18.25 -8.90 13.43
CA LEU A 681 17.30 -7.81 13.65
C LEU A 681 16.16 -7.95 12.63
N GLN A 682 14.93 -7.75 13.08
CA GLN A 682 13.75 -7.64 12.22
C GLN A 682 13.28 -6.19 12.30
N GLY A 683 13.41 -5.42 11.21
CA GLY A 683 13.24 -3.96 11.27
C GLY A 683 14.12 -3.21 10.28
N ARG A 684 14.70 -2.06 10.65
CA ARG A 684 15.48 -1.20 9.74
C ARG A 684 16.78 -0.68 10.34
N LEU A 685 17.79 -0.45 9.50
CA LEU A 685 19.06 0.21 9.85
C LEU A 685 19.42 1.31 8.85
N ARG A 686 19.95 2.44 9.36
CA ARG A 686 20.51 3.53 8.56
C ARG A 686 21.66 4.24 9.26
N ASP A 687 22.45 5.02 8.49
CA ASP A 687 23.56 5.84 8.98
C ASP A 687 24.64 5.06 9.77
N LEU A 688 25.05 3.90 9.27
CA LEU A 688 26.09 3.09 9.91
C LEU A 688 27.47 3.70 9.70
N ALA A 689 28.08 4.21 10.77
CA ALA A 689 29.40 4.81 10.76
C ALA A 689 30.35 4.10 11.74
N ILE A 690 31.61 3.95 11.33
CA ILE A 690 32.70 3.38 12.12
C ILE A 690 33.81 4.42 12.25
N PHE A 691 34.31 4.63 13.46
CA PHE A 691 35.43 5.55 13.73
C PHE A 691 36.59 4.80 14.39
N ASN A 692 37.80 5.09 13.96
CA ASN A 692 39.07 4.64 14.57
C ASN A 692 39.40 5.42 15.87
N LYS A 693 38.39 5.84 16.62
CA LYS A 693 38.58 6.59 17.86
C LYS A 693 37.33 6.55 18.72
N PRO A 694 37.46 6.66 20.05
CA PRO A 694 36.37 7.03 20.92
C PRO A 694 35.92 8.46 20.59
N LEU A 695 34.65 8.67 20.25
CA LEU A 695 34.08 9.99 20.06
C LEU A 695 33.65 10.58 21.41
N SER A 696 33.79 11.91 21.56
CA SER A 696 33.28 12.59 22.74
C SER A 696 31.75 12.68 22.70
N ARG A 697 31.16 12.86 23.88
CA ARG A 697 29.71 13.00 24.07
C ARG A 697 29.11 14.15 23.27
N GLU A 698 29.84 15.25 23.15
CA GLU A 698 29.43 16.43 22.39
C GLU A 698 29.33 16.12 20.90
N ARG A 699 30.26 15.31 20.38
CA ARG A 699 30.25 14.90 18.96
C ARG A 699 29.10 13.95 18.67
N LEU A 700 28.89 12.95 19.53
CA LEU A 700 27.73 12.06 19.42
C LEU A 700 26.39 12.84 19.49
N ALA A 701 26.34 13.92 20.28
CA ALA A 701 25.18 14.81 20.32
C ALA A 701 24.94 15.56 19.02
N ALA A 702 26.00 16.06 18.38
CA ALA A 702 25.90 16.67 17.07
C ALA A 702 25.40 15.67 16.02
N HIS A 703 25.88 14.42 16.06
CA HIS A 703 25.46 13.35 15.15
C HIS A 703 23.98 13.01 15.33
N PHE A 704 23.54 12.85 16.57
CA PHE A 704 22.13 12.58 16.89
C PHE A 704 21.22 13.71 16.41
N ALA A 705 21.57 14.96 16.72
CA ALA A 705 20.79 16.13 16.30
C ALA A 705 20.61 16.21 14.77
N ALA A 706 21.63 15.78 14.02
CA ALA A 706 21.60 15.71 12.56
C ALA A 706 20.91 14.45 11.99
N SER A 707 20.63 13.43 12.81
CA SER A 707 20.05 12.15 12.35
C SER A 707 18.54 12.18 12.07
N GLN A 708 17.87 13.29 12.40
CA GLN A 708 16.41 13.50 12.29
C GLN A 708 15.54 12.46 13.02
N VAL A 709 16.13 11.61 13.87
CA VAL A 709 15.40 10.70 14.76
C VAL A 709 14.78 11.52 15.89
N LYS A 710 13.44 11.53 15.98
CA LYS A 710 12.75 12.14 17.13
C LYS A 710 12.77 11.14 18.29
N GLY A 711 13.50 11.52 19.34
CA GLY A 711 13.84 10.71 20.50
C GLY A 711 12.65 10.12 21.22
#